data_AF-A0A507CKL3-F1
#
_entry.id   AF-A0A507CKL3-F1
#
_cell.length_a   1.000
_cell.length_b   1.000
_cell.length_c   1.000
_cell.angle_alpha   90.00
_cell.angle_beta   90.00
_cell.angle_gamma   90.00
#
_symmetry.space_group_name_H-M   'P 1'
#
loop_
_entity.id
_entity.type
_entity.pdbx_description
1 polymer ?
#
loop_
_entity_poly.entity_id
_entity_poly.type
_entity_poly.pdbx_seq_one_letter_code
_entity_poly.pdbx_strand_id
1 'polypeptide(L)'
;MDMLWMHLLGHLSQLCSDLRPEVRNSANQTIFKTISINGKRLTLEAWDECIWNILFPLLERVKISSEQSEHFSHTSAAAGSVASTPISGTISASGIPINPNDSPAKFWNETKTLTLTGITNLLIQFFPVLIDLESSFEKAWTLFLDYIRSWALKGSPEVAAAAIKCFKLLVRYPKDVVNADGNPGKVALNVEARLHELWRVAWDVWEAIGLGIVAEANESGDDAAGKGRTNGGGSSAGAAVGMLKRSASGHGSQLIEVEKLRLLHGTFPQATLVQYANLFTDIHDVISSTFGLFELKRLLNVLSSLMLYHTNSAAGATPSKYRTDNILDLDNMSPYQEAAFTIITGTTPDLSLIPGASELILLSVSGFIRLPFVRLQTLSDDDLQSARLQPQTGGMEKGFTYMALAKRSIQTVVTLFEKHGSQASVYSGGIFESILACFDVPMRAKYDCPAPGLKDSTPLWRVAANSAMALVILGLRSLDALSRDLPNNILTGIYSQILDTFDGFLLPQSSPDASISSDELDVATDFDISIFETFETDVLLHLGQLHVSDALVKDHIQIICRASRLYKSHMSSLADISFSSQKGSMSALIDTKQSSIKRLAFNEPSSAFNTRATRNSVTSTTKTMGRMNLGTDVMPLGREKFSKVCLASLLKLCSDELNDLKDVRYRIATIAAPVVLDKMRDIIKSYASDRPLYGKLPLPRIRSEEISIVLSNLRDLHMRVGILHELVSEDKIREFCCVYF
;
A
#
# COMPACT_ATOMS: atom_id res chain seq x y z
N MET A 1 -58.72 -24.88 -2.08
CA MET A 1 -57.69 -25.17 -3.10
C MET A 1 -56.30 -24.97 -2.51
N ASP A 2 -56.05 -23.88 -1.80
CA ASP A 2 -54.73 -23.53 -1.27
C ASP A 2 -54.16 -24.58 -0.31
N MET A 3 -54.97 -25.19 0.56
CA MET A 3 -54.53 -26.30 1.44
C MET A 3 -53.97 -27.51 0.68
N LEU A 4 -54.55 -27.86 -0.46
CA LEU A 4 -54.13 -29.00 -1.27
C LEU A 4 -52.86 -28.67 -2.06
N TRP A 5 -52.72 -27.42 -2.50
CA TRP A 5 -51.49 -26.87 -3.07
C TRP A 5 -50.34 -26.88 -2.06
N MET A 6 -50.56 -26.39 -0.83
CA MET A 6 -49.53 -26.39 0.21
C MET A 6 -49.09 -27.80 0.58
N HIS A 7 -50.02 -28.77 0.59
CA HIS A 7 -49.68 -30.17 0.84
C HIS A 7 -48.79 -30.74 -0.29
N LEU A 8 -49.14 -30.50 -1.56
CA LEU A 8 -48.36 -30.95 -2.71
C LEU A 8 -46.95 -30.33 -2.73
N LEU A 9 -46.87 -29.01 -2.52
CA LEU A 9 -45.60 -28.29 -2.46
C LEU A 9 -44.76 -28.76 -1.26
N GLY A 10 -45.39 -29.08 -0.12
CA GLY A 10 -44.72 -29.66 1.04
C GLY A 10 -44.04 -31.00 0.72
N HIS A 11 -44.73 -31.92 0.04
CA HIS A 11 -44.13 -33.20 -0.39
C HIS A 11 -42.99 -33.00 -1.40
N LEU A 12 -43.16 -32.12 -2.38
CA LEU A 12 -42.09 -31.76 -3.33
C LEU A 12 -40.87 -31.16 -2.61
N SER A 13 -41.12 -30.35 -1.60
CA SER A 13 -40.10 -29.70 -0.78
C SER A 13 -39.29 -30.73 0.04
N GLN A 14 -39.90 -31.85 0.45
CA GLN A 14 -39.18 -32.96 1.09
C GLN A 14 -38.25 -33.69 0.11
N LEU A 15 -38.71 -33.93 -1.12
CA LEU A 15 -37.92 -34.58 -2.18
C LEU A 15 -36.66 -33.80 -2.58
N CYS A 16 -36.63 -32.50 -2.33
CA CYS A 16 -35.45 -31.66 -2.55
C CYS A 16 -34.27 -31.99 -1.61
N SER A 17 -34.46 -32.88 -0.63
CA SER A 17 -33.42 -33.36 0.30
C SER A 17 -33.02 -34.82 0.04
N ASP A 18 -33.53 -35.47 -1.02
CA ASP A 18 -33.23 -36.88 -1.36
C ASP A 18 -31.73 -37.08 -1.65
N LEU A 19 -31.15 -38.22 -1.26
CA LEU A 19 -29.74 -38.53 -1.44
C LEU A 19 -29.27 -38.61 -2.91
N ARG A 20 -30.19 -38.72 -3.88
CA ARG A 20 -29.85 -38.77 -5.30
C ARG A 20 -29.87 -37.36 -5.93
N PRO A 21 -28.76 -36.88 -6.50
CA PRO A 21 -28.67 -35.54 -7.12
C PRO A 21 -29.73 -35.31 -8.21
N GLU A 22 -30.08 -36.33 -8.98
CA GLU A 22 -31.06 -36.22 -10.07
C GLU A 22 -32.48 -35.98 -9.52
N VAL A 23 -32.84 -36.68 -8.43
CA VAL A 23 -34.16 -36.57 -7.78
C VAL A 23 -34.29 -35.23 -7.07
N ARG A 24 -33.28 -34.84 -6.28
CA ARG A 24 -33.32 -33.57 -5.54
C ARG A 24 -33.31 -32.34 -6.46
N ASN A 25 -32.53 -32.36 -7.55
CA ASN A 25 -32.40 -31.22 -8.45
C ASN A 25 -33.64 -31.07 -9.33
N SER A 26 -34.22 -32.17 -9.80
CA SER A 26 -35.49 -32.16 -10.52
C SER A 26 -36.65 -31.71 -9.62
N ALA A 27 -36.69 -32.14 -8.35
CA ALA A 27 -37.67 -31.66 -7.38
C ALA A 27 -37.53 -30.16 -7.13
N ASN A 28 -36.31 -29.65 -6.93
CA ASN A 28 -36.03 -28.21 -6.78
C ASN A 28 -36.53 -27.41 -8.00
N GLN A 29 -36.17 -27.81 -9.22
CA GLN A 29 -36.63 -27.11 -10.42
C GLN A 29 -38.15 -27.15 -10.56
N THR A 30 -38.78 -28.29 -10.22
CA THR A 30 -40.23 -28.47 -10.32
C THR A 30 -40.98 -27.59 -9.32
N ILE A 31 -40.52 -27.51 -8.06
CA ILE A 31 -41.20 -26.69 -7.04
C ILE A 31 -41.15 -25.21 -7.41
N PHE A 32 -39.99 -24.68 -7.80
CA PHE A 32 -39.87 -23.27 -8.19
C PHE A 32 -40.65 -22.94 -9.46
N LYS A 33 -40.61 -23.80 -10.48
CA LYS A 33 -41.38 -23.61 -11.71
C LYS A 33 -42.90 -23.64 -11.43
N THR A 34 -43.33 -24.54 -10.56
CA THR A 34 -44.75 -24.64 -10.16
C THR A 34 -45.23 -23.39 -9.45
N ILE A 35 -44.46 -22.87 -8.49
CA ILE A 35 -44.79 -21.62 -7.78
C ILE A 35 -44.72 -20.42 -8.74
N SER A 36 -43.72 -20.35 -9.61
CA SER A 36 -43.56 -19.27 -10.59
C SER A 36 -44.76 -19.14 -11.55
N ILE A 37 -45.31 -20.26 -12.01
CA ILE A 37 -46.48 -20.29 -12.92
C ILE A 37 -47.77 -19.94 -12.18
N ASN A 38 -47.95 -20.46 -10.96
CA ASN A 38 -49.24 -20.38 -10.26
C ASN A 38 -49.30 -19.26 -9.21
N GLY A 39 -48.19 -18.61 -8.88
CA GLY A 39 -48.06 -17.68 -7.76
C GLY A 39 -48.98 -16.45 -7.86
N LYS A 40 -49.40 -16.05 -9.06
CA LYS A 40 -50.39 -14.97 -9.26
C LYS A 40 -51.79 -15.30 -8.71
N ARG A 41 -52.08 -16.58 -8.45
CA ARG A 41 -53.36 -17.06 -7.93
C ARG A 41 -53.37 -17.21 -6.41
N LEU A 42 -52.21 -17.11 -5.76
CA LEU A 42 -52.09 -17.23 -4.31
C LEU A 42 -52.58 -15.94 -3.65
N THR A 43 -53.37 -16.09 -2.58
CA THR A 43 -53.74 -14.98 -1.69
C THR A 43 -52.53 -14.53 -0.87
N LEU A 44 -52.61 -13.37 -0.19
CA LEU A 44 -51.55 -12.91 0.70
C LEU A 44 -51.27 -13.92 1.83
N GLU A 45 -52.32 -14.43 2.48
CA GLU A 45 -52.18 -15.49 3.51
C GLU A 45 -51.53 -16.76 2.94
N ALA A 46 -51.88 -17.17 1.72
CA ALA A 46 -51.25 -18.31 1.07
C ALA A 46 -49.78 -18.05 0.71
N TRP A 47 -49.41 -16.81 0.37
CA TRP A 47 -48.01 -16.45 0.16
C TRP A 47 -47.19 -16.48 1.45
N ASP A 48 -47.77 -16.03 2.57
CA ASP A 48 -47.14 -16.10 3.89
C ASP A 48 -46.86 -17.55 4.29
N GLU A 49 -47.88 -18.42 4.16
CA GLU A 49 -47.77 -19.87 4.37
C GLU A 49 -46.74 -20.51 3.42
N CYS A 50 -46.70 -20.10 2.15
CA CYS A 50 -45.73 -20.61 1.18
C CYS A 50 -44.29 -20.27 1.58
N ILE A 51 -44.04 -19.04 2.03
CA ILE A 51 -42.73 -18.60 2.49
C ILE A 51 -42.28 -19.43 3.69
N TRP A 52 -43.11 -19.47 4.74
CA TRP A 52 -42.69 -20.01 6.04
C TRP A 52 -42.80 -21.52 6.16
N ASN A 53 -43.74 -22.17 5.47
CA ASN A 53 -43.94 -23.62 5.56
C ASN A 53 -43.33 -24.40 4.39
N ILE A 54 -42.94 -23.74 3.30
CA ILE A 54 -42.37 -24.42 2.13
C ILE A 54 -40.97 -23.89 1.78
N LEU A 55 -40.81 -22.60 1.48
CA LEU A 55 -39.57 -22.05 0.92
C LEU A 55 -38.41 -21.98 1.93
N PHE A 56 -38.65 -21.44 3.12
CA PHE A 56 -37.61 -21.35 4.16
C PHE A 56 -37.26 -22.72 4.77
N PRO A 57 -38.23 -23.61 5.05
CA PRO A 57 -37.93 -24.98 5.44
C PRO A 57 -37.17 -25.76 4.37
N LEU A 58 -37.38 -25.46 3.08
CA LEU A 58 -36.58 -26.03 2.00
C LEU A 58 -35.12 -25.59 2.10
N LEU A 59 -34.85 -24.29 2.26
CA LEU A 59 -33.48 -23.77 2.44
C LEU A 59 -32.78 -24.42 3.62
N GLU A 60 -33.46 -24.49 4.76
CA GLU A 60 -32.88 -25.07 5.98
C GLU A 60 -32.60 -26.57 5.81
N ARG A 61 -33.51 -27.33 5.19
CA ARG A 61 -33.26 -28.75 4.92
C ARG A 61 -32.09 -28.97 3.97
N VAL A 62 -31.96 -28.16 2.91
CA VAL A 62 -30.82 -28.24 1.98
C VAL A 62 -29.52 -27.89 2.71
N LYS A 63 -29.53 -26.87 3.58
CA LYS A 63 -28.38 -26.50 4.41
C LYS A 63 -27.95 -27.64 5.34
N ILE A 64 -28.85 -28.13 6.19
CA ILE A 64 -28.58 -29.22 7.15
C ILE A 64 -28.09 -30.47 6.41
N SER A 65 -28.76 -30.86 5.34
CA SER A 65 -28.41 -32.09 4.61
C SER A 65 -27.04 -31.98 3.92
N SER A 66 -26.64 -30.79 3.48
CA SER A 66 -25.30 -30.54 2.97
C SER A 66 -24.24 -30.63 4.08
N GLU A 67 -24.49 -29.99 5.22
CA GLU A 67 -23.54 -29.97 6.35
C GLU A 67 -23.31 -31.39 6.92
N GLN A 68 -24.37 -32.20 6.99
CA GLN A 68 -24.28 -33.62 7.37
C GLN A 68 -23.41 -34.44 6.39
N SER A 69 -23.53 -34.17 5.09
CA SER A 69 -22.73 -34.83 4.06
C SER A 69 -21.24 -34.44 4.14
N GLU A 70 -20.94 -33.21 4.53
CA GLU A 70 -19.57 -32.72 4.75
C GLU A 70 -18.95 -33.41 5.98
N HIS A 71 -19.67 -33.49 7.09
CA HIS A 71 -19.17 -34.11 8.32
C HIS A 71 -18.86 -35.60 8.16
N PHE A 72 -19.67 -36.36 7.41
CA PHE A 72 -19.43 -37.77 7.13
C PHE A 72 -18.14 -38.03 6.34
N SER A 73 -17.76 -37.08 5.47
CA SER A 73 -16.53 -37.17 4.66
C SER A 73 -15.27 -36.94 5.50
N HIS A 74 -15.30 -36.01 6.45
CA HIS A 74 -14.16 -35.74 7.35
C HIS A 74 -13.92 -36.86 8.37
N THR A 75 -14.96 -37.48 8.91
CA THR A 75 -14.82 -38.60 9.86
C THR A 75 -14.24 -39.86 9.19
N SER A 76 -14.56 -40.08 7.92
CA SER A 76 -14.06 -41.24 7.15
C SER A 76 -12.60 -41.08 6.73
N ALA A 77 -12.09 -39.84 6.60
CA ALA A 77 -10.69 -39.55 6.29
C ALA A 77 -9.76 -39.62 7.52
N ALA A 78 -10.27 -39.36 8.72
CA ALA A 78 -9.50 -39.42 9.98
C ALA A 78 -9.31 -40.86 10.52
N ALA A 79 -10.16 -41.80 10.13
CA ALA A 79 -10.04 -43.22 10.48
C ALA A 79 -9.11 -43.95 9.50
N GLY A 80 -7.80 -43.68 9.59
CA GLY A 80 -6.79 -44.40 8.82
C GLY A 80 -6.78 -45.90 9.11
N SER A 81 -6.84 -46.70 8.04
CA SER A 81 -6.38 -48.10 7.96
C SER A 81 -7.01 -49.12 8.94
N VAL A 82 -8.07 -49.81 8.48
CA VAL A 82 -8.10 -51.27 8.60
C VAL A 82 -8.46 -51.85 7.24
N ALA A 83 -7.55 -52.67 6.72
CA ALA A 83 -7.69 -53.38 5.47
C ALA A 83 -8.94 -54.27 5.47
N SER A 84 -9.90 -53.94 4.63
CA SER A 84 -10.85 -54.89 4.09
C SER A 84 -10.73 -54.86 2.56
N THR A 85 -10.42 -56.04 2.03
CA THR A 85 -10.27 -56.45 0.62
C THR A 85 -11.07 -55.64 -0.42
N PRO A 86 -10.52 -55.44 -1.64
CA PRO A 86 -11.18 -54.67 -2.69
C PRO A 86 -12.34 -55.49 -3.28
N ILE A 87 -13.50 -55.43 -2.64
CA ILE A 87 -14.76 -55.86 -3.24
C ILE A 87 -15.28 -54.65 -4.02
N SER A 88 -15.12 -54.73 -5.34
CA SER A 88 -16.04 -54.24 -6.36
C SER A 88 -16.87 -53.00 -6.02
N GLY A 89 -16.42 -51.84 -6.54
CA GLY A 89 -17.24 -50.68 -6.88
C GLY A 89 -18.16 -50.14 -5.79
N THR A 90 -17.79 -49.03 -5.13
CA THR A 90 -18.77 -48.15 -4.49
C THR A 90 -19.67 -47.55 -5.58
N ILE A 91 -20.75 -48.25 -5.85
CA ILE A 91 -21.84 -47.82 -6.72
C ILE A 91 -22.52 -46.65 -5.98
N SER A 92 -22.58 -45.48 -6.62
CA SER A 92 -23.53 -44.45 -6.20
C SER A 92 -24.95 -45.04 -6.27
N ALA A 93 -25.92 -44.49 -5.53
CA ALA A 93 -27.33 -44.89 -5.66
C ALA A 93 -27.90 -44.72 -7.10
N SER A 94 -27.10 -44.20 -8.05
CA SER A 94 -27.39 -44.05 -9.48
C SER A 94 -26.51 -44.90 -10.44
N GLY A 95 -25.71 -45.87 -9.99
CA GLY A 95 -25.07 -46.83 -10.92
C GLY A 95 -23.89 -46.31 -11.77
N ILE A 96 -23.37 -45.10 -11.51
CA ILE A 96 -22.25 -44.51 -12.28
C ILE A 96 -20.93 -44.64 -11.48
N PRO A 97 -19.78 -44.97 -12.12
CA PRO A 97 -18.48 -45.02 -11.44
C PRO A 97 -18.09 -43.63 -10.93
N ILE A 98 -17.87 -43.52 -9.62
CA ILE A 98 -17.39 -42.29 -8.97
C ILE A 98 -15.88 -42.17 -9.24
N ASN A 99 -15.45 -41.05 -9.80
CA ASN A 99 -14.03 -40.72 -9.89
C ASN A 99 -13.53 -40.46 -8.45
N PRO A 100 -12.46 -41.11 -7.95
CA PRO A 100 -12.05 -41.04 -6.54
C PRO A 100 -11.62 -39.65 -6.03
N ASN A 101 -11.65 -38.62 -6.88
CA ASN A 101 -11.34 -37.23 -6.56
C ASN A 101 -12.58 -36.33 -6.31
N ASP A 102 -13.81 -36.82 -6.51
CA ASP A 102 -15.02 -36.00 -6.28
C ASP A 102 -15.62 -36.27 -4.89
N SER A 103 -15.41 -35.32 -3.98
CA SER A 103 -16.01 -35.33 -2.65
C SER A 103 -17.55 -35.30 -2.73
N PRO A 104 -18.26 -36.07 -1.89
CA PRO A 104 -19.72 -36.05 -1.77
C PRO A 104 -20.33 -34.64 -1.59
N ALA A 105 -19.57 -33.72 -0.98
CA ALA A 105 -19.98 -32.33 -0.76
C ALA A 105 -20.18 -31.54 -2.07
N LYS A 106 -19.42 -31.85 -3.14
CA LYS A 106 -19.59 -31.20 -4.45
C LYS A 106 -20.98 -31.46 -5.05
N PHE A 107 -21.60 -32.60 -4.76
CA PHE A 107 -22.92 -32.94 -5.31
C PHE A 107 -24.06 -32.06 -4.75
N TRP A 108 -23.84 -31.40 -3.61
CA TRP A 108 -24.80 -30.45 -3.05
C TRP A 108 -24.60 -29.02 -3.55
N ASN A 109 -23.48 -28.70 -4.21
CA ASN A 109 -23.22 -27.35 -4.75
C ASN A 109 -24.26 -26.94 -5.79
N GLU A 110 -24.62 -27.87 -6.68
CA GLU A 110 -25.65 -27.63 -7.71
C GLU A 110 -27.01 -27.38 -7.05
N THR A 111 -27.38 -28.20 -6.06
CA THR A 111 -28.64 -28.05 -5.32
C THR A 111 -28.71 -26.72 -4.60
N LYS A 112 -27.67 -26.33 -3.84
CA LYS A 112 -27.57 -25.02 -3.18
C LYS A 112 -27.77 -23.88 -4.20
N THR A 113 -27.08 -23.96 -5.34
CA THR A 113 -27.17 -22.96 -6.42
C THR A 113 -28.58 -22.86 -6.99
N LEU A 114 -29.23 -24.00 -7.26
CA LEU A 114 -30.60 -24.06 -7.76
C LEU A 114 -31.61 -23.51 -6.75
N THR A 115 -31.47 -23.85 -5.46
CA THR A 115 -32.36 -23.37 -4.41
C THR A 115 -32.24 -21.86 -4.21
N LEU A 116 -31.02 -21.30 -4.16
CA LEU A 116 -30.81 -19.85 -4.08
C LEU A 116 -31.40 -19.13 -5.29
N THR A 117 -31.11 -19.62 -6.50
CA THR A 117 -31.58 -19.01 -7.75
C THR A 117 -33.10 -19.06 -7.84
N GLY A 118 -33.69 -20.19 -7.46
CA GLY A 118 -35.14 -20.39 -7.44
C GLY A 118 -35.87 -19.41 -6.53
N ILE A 119 -35.42 -19.28 -5.28
CA ILE A 119 -36.03 -18.35 -4.32
C ILE A 119 -35.82 -16.91 -4.75
N THR A 120 -34.61 -16.55 -5.19
CA THR A 120 -34.31 -15.21 -5.71
C THR A 120 -35.25 -14.80 -6.84
N ASN A 121 -35.46 -15.69 -7.82
CA ASN A 121 -36.36 -15.41 -8.94
C ASN A 121 -37.82 -15.29 -8.50
N LEU A 122 -38.27 -16.09 -7.53
CA LEU A 122 -39.62 -15.95 -6.97
C LEU A 122 -39.80 -14.62 -6.23
N LEU A 123 -38.83 -14.24 -5.40
CA LEU A 123 -38.85 -12.96 -4.68
C LEU A 123 -38.91 -11.78 -5.65
N ILE A 124 -38.11 -11.80 -6.72
CA ILE A 124 -38.11 -10.76 -7.77
C ILE A 124 -39.44 -10.75 -8.54
N GLN A 125 -39.93 -11.91 -8.96
CA GLN A 125 -41.14 -12.03 -9.77
C GLN A 125 -42.39 -11.55 -9.03
N PHE A 126 -42.48 -11.83 -7.74
CA PHE A 126 -43.65 -11.50 -6.91
C PHE A 126 -43.38 -10.36 -5.92
N PHE A 127 -42.27 -9.63 -6.07
CA PHE A 127 -41.85 -8.57 -5.14
C PHE A 127 -42.97 -7.57 -4.79
N PRO A 128 -43.78 -7.07 -5.75
CA PRO A 128 -44.86 -6.14 -5.43
C PRO A 128 -45.97 -6.73 -4.57
N VAL A 129 -46.22 -8.04 -4.66
CA VAL A 129 -47.24 -8.74 -3.85
C VAL A 129 -46.67 -9.10 -2.48
N LEU A 130 -45.41 -9.53 -2.44
CA LEU A 130 -44.76 -9.97 -1.21
C LEU A 130 -44.53 -8.81 -0.23
N ILE A 131 -44.29 -7.60 -0.74
CA ILE A 131 -44.11 -6.40 0.10
C ILE A 131 -45.36 -6.05 0.91
N ASP A 132 -46.55 -6.43 0.45
CA ASP A 132 -47.82 -6.22 1.17
C ASP A 132 -47.98 -7.14 2.39
N LEU A 133 -47.06 -8.11 2.61
CA LEU A 133 -46.99 -8.91 3.84
C LEU A 133 -46.32 -8.16 5.00
N GLU A 134 -45.97 -6.88 4.81
CA GLU A 134 -45.45 -5.98 5.83
C GLU A 134 -44.26 -6.57 6.63
N SER A 135 -44.45 -6.79 7.94
CA SER A 135 -43.41 -7.29 8.86
C SER A 135 -43.00 -8.73 8.60
N SER A 136 -43.86 -9.54 7.99
CA SER A 136 -43.53 -10.92 7.63
C SER A 136 -42.50 -10.94 6.49
N PHE A 137 -42.67 -10.06 5.50
CA PHE A 137 -41.72 -9.93 4.41
C PHE A 137 -40.37 -9.36 4.85
N GLU A 138 -40.33 -8.41 5.79
CA GLU A 138 -39.05 -7.92 6.35
C GLU A 138 -38.25 -9.05 7.00
N LYS A 139 -38.92 -9.91 7.76
CA LYS A 139 -38.29 -11.11 8.36
C LYS A 139 -37.82 -12.08 7.28
N ALA A 140 -38.62 -12.31 6.24
CA ALA A 140 -38.21 -13.16 5.12
C ALA A 140 -36.99 -12.56 4.37
N TRP A 141 -37.00 -11.27 4.09
CA TRP A 141 -35.90 -10.55 3.43
C TRP A 141 -34.60 -10.64 4.23
N THR A 142 -34.65 -10.30 5.52
CA THR A 142 -33.49 -10.35 6.43
C THR A 142 -32.93 -11.77 6.54
N LEU A 143 -33.78 -12.78 6.74
CA LEU A 143 -33.35 -14.18 6.82
C LEU A 143 -32.77 -14.67 5.48
N PHE A 144 -33.39 -14.35 4.35
CA PHE A 144 -32.88 -14.80 3.05
C PHE A 144 -31.50 -14.20 2.73
N LEU A 145 -31.32 -12.91 3.02
CA LEU A 145 -30.01 -12.27 2.90
C LEU A 145 -28.98 -12.88 3.87
N ASP A 146 -29.39 -13.34 5.04
CA ASP A 146 -28.50 -14.09 5.95
C ASP A 146 -28.09 -15.46 5.39
N TYR A 147 -29.00 -16.19 4.73
CA TYR A 147 -28.64 -17.41 3.99
C TYR A 147 -27.64 -17.11 2.87
N ILE A 148 -27.86 -16.05 2.09
CA ILE A 148 -26.93 -15.60 1.05
C ILE A 148 -25.56 -15.31 1.68
N ARG A 149 -25.50 -14.55 2.79
CA ARG A 149 -24.26 -14.28 3.52
C ARG A 149 -23.57 -15.56 3.96
N SER A 150 -24.29 -16.48 4.60
CA SER A 150 -23.73 -17.73 5.11
C SER A 150 -23.19 -18.62 4.00
N TRP A 151 -23.90 -18.74 2.87
CA TRP A 151 -23.47 -19.57 1.74
C TRP A 151 -22.42 -18.88 0.87
N ALA A 152 -22.37 -17.54 0.87
CA ALA A 152 -21.27 -16.78 0.29
C ALA A 152 -19.96 -17.06 1.02
N LEU A 153 -19.97 -17.07 2.36
CA LEU A 153 -18.76 -17.21 3.18
C LEU A 153 -18.34 -18.66 3.45
N LYS A 154 -19.30 -19.57 3.70
CA LYS A 154 -18.99 -20.97 4.05
C LYS A 154 -19.13 -21.95 2.89
N GLY A 155 -19.66 -21.49 1.76
CA GLY A 155 -19.91 -22.32 0.59
C GLY A 155 -18.64 -22.60 -0.22
N SER A 156 -18.75 -23.55 -1.16
CA SER A 156 -17.72 -23.72 -2.19
C SER A 156 -17.63 -22.45 -3.08
N PRO A 157 -16.53 -22.20 -3.81
CA PRO A 157 -16.41 -21.01 -4.65
C PRO A 157 -17.51 -20.88 -5.71
N GLU A 158 -18.09 -21.99 -6.15
CA GLU A 158 -19.24 -22.03 -7.07
C GLU A 158 -20.53 -21.55 -6.38
N VAL A 159 -20.78 -22.05 -5.17
CA VAL A 159 -21.95 -21.65 -4.35
C VAL A 159 -21.80 -20.18 -3.94
N ALA A 160 -20.60 -19.73 -3.60
CA ALA A 160 -20.32 -18.35 -3.24
C ALA A 160 -20.57 -17.40 -4.43
N ALA A 161 -20.12 -17.77 -5.64
CA ALA A 161 -20.41 -17.03 -6.86
C ALA A 161 -21.92 -16.98 -7.14
N ALA A 162 -22.64 -18.09 -6.94
CA ALA A 162 -24.09 -18.13 -7.09
C ALA A 162 -24.81 -17.24 -6.06
N ALA A 163 -24.37 -17.24 -4.80
CA ALA A 163 -24.92 -16.40 -3.74
C ALA A 163 -24.74 -14.90 -4.04
N ILE A 164 -23.54 -14.48 -4.44
CA ILE A 164 -23.24 -13.09 -4.84
C ILE A 164 -24.05 -12.69 -6.08
N LYS A 165 -24.19 -13.59 -7.05
CA LYS A 165 -25.05 -13.36 -8.22
C LYS A 165 -26.52 -13.19 -7.83
N CYS A 166 -27.04 -14.04 -6.95
CA CYS A 166 -28.41 -13.93 -6.46
C CYS A 166 -28.64 -12.61 -5.71
N PHE A 167 -27.68 -12.22 -4.87
CA PHE A 167 -27.73 -10.94 -4.18
C PHE A 167 -27.79 -9.77 -5.17
N LYS A 168 -27.00 -9.84 -6.24
CA LYS A 168 -27.00 -8.82 -7.29
C LYS A 168 -28.35 -8.70 -7.99
N LEU A 169 -28.98 -9.82 -8.31
CA LEU A 169 -30.31 -9.82 -8.92
C LEU A 169 -31.36 -9.17 -8.01
N LEU A 170 -31.28 -9.39 -6.70
CA LEU A 170 -32.20 -8.77 -5.73
C LEU A 170 -32.02 -7.24 -5.67
N VAL A 171 -30.78 -6.78 -5.50
CA VAL A 171 -30.48 -5.35 -5.34
C VAL A 171 -30.68 -4.58 -6.65
N ARG A 172 -30.54 -5.24 -7.80
CA ARG A 172 -30.74 -4.62 -9.11
C ARG A 172 -32.22 -4.53 -9.52
N TYR A 173 -33.14 -5.11 -8.74
CA TYR A 173 -34.58 -5.10 -8.99
C TYR A 173 -35.13 -3.73 -9.49
N PRO A 174 -34.84 -2.58 -8.84
CA PRO A 174 -35.38 -1.29 -9.27
C PRO A 174 -34.97 -0.87 -10.69
N LYS A 175 -33.79 -1.31 -11.15
CA LYS A 175 -33.25 -1.01 -12.49
C LYS A 175 -33.77 -1.97 -13.56
N ASP A 176 -34.10 -3.19 -13.16
CA ASP A 176 -34.54 -4.26 -14.06
C ASP A 176 -36.08 -4.31 -14.21
N VAL A 177 -36.84 -3.40 -13.58
CA VAL A 177 -38.28 -3.26 -13.83
C VAL A 177 -38.49 -2.72 -15.25
N VAL A 178 -39.16 -3.50 -16.11
CA VAL A 178 -39.48 -3.12 -17.49
C VAL A 178 -41.01 -3.11 -17.67
N ASN A 179 -41.54 -2.11 -18.36
CA ASN A 179 -42.94 -2.05 -18.77
C ASN A 179 -43.23 -3.09 -19.87
N ALA A 180 -44.51 -3.36 -20.13
CA ALA A 180 -44.95 -4.26 -21.20
C ALA A 180 -44.40 -3.90 -22.60
N ASP A 181 -44.02 -2.63 -22.81
CA ASP A 181 -43.49 -2.10 -24.07
C ASP A 181 -41.95 -2.19 -24.21
N GLY A 182 -41.25 -2.78 -23.23
CA GLY A 182 -39.78 -2.90 -23.24
C GLY A 182 -39.02 -1.66 -22.74
N ASN A 183 -39.72 -0.59 -22.37
CA ASN A 183 -39.15 0.61 -21.74
C ASN A 183 -38.97 0.42 -20.22
N PRO A 184 -38.01 1.11 -19.56
CA PRO A 184 -37.84 1.04 -18.10
C PRO A 184 -39.16 1.41 -17.41
N GLY A 185 -39.65 0.46 -16.61
CA GLY A 185 -40.91 0.57 -15.89
C GLY A 185 -40.75 1.30 -14.58
N LYS A 186 -41.85 1.87 -14.09
CA LYS A 186 -41.86 2.45 -12.74
C LYS A 186 -42.02 1.32 -11.73
N VAL A 187 -41.16 1.36 -10.70
CA VAL A 187 -41.31 0.51 -9.52
C VAL A 187 -42.70 0.76 -8.91
N ALA A 188 -43.35 -0.30 -8.41
CA ALA A 188 -44.66 -0.16 -7.79
C ALA A 188 -44.59 0.73 -6.54
N LEU A 189 -45.63 1.56 -6.31
CA LEU A 189 -45.63 2.58 -5.24
C LEU A 189 -45.44 1.99 -3.83
N ASN A 190 -46.06 0.84 -3.57
CA ASN A 190 -45.92 0.12 -2.30
C ASN A 190 -44.47 -0.36 -2.09
N VAL A 191 -43.79 -0.74 -3.17
CA VAL A 191 -42.38 -1.13 -3.14
C VAL A 191 -41.47 0.06 -2.89
N GLU A 192 -41.68 1.16 -3.61
CA GLU A 192 -40.89 2.38 -3.49
C GLU A 192 -40.90 2.93 -2.04
N ALA A 193 -42.04 2.86 -1.36
CA ALA A 193 -42.18 3.31 0.02
C ALA A 193 -41.29 2.56 1.03
N ARG A 194 -40.96 1.29 0.78
CA ARG A 194 -40.18 0.43 1.69
C ARG A 194 -38.79 0.07 1.16
N LEU A 195 -38.50 0.45 -0.08
CA LEU A 195 -37.26 0.13 -0.77
C LEU A 195 -36.02 0.58 0.03
N HIS A 196 -36.09 1.78 0.60
CA HIS A 196 -35.01 2.36 1.37
C HIS A 196 -34.64 1.50 2.59
N GLU A 197 -35.61 1.04 3.37
CA GLU A 197 -35.40 0.21 4.56
C GLU A 197 -34.80 -1.17 4.19
N LEU A 198 -35.32 -1.80 3.15
CA LEU A 198 -34.83 -3.09 2.67
C LEU A 198 -33.38 -3.01 2.15
N TRP A 199 -33.01 -1.90 1.48
CA TRP A 199 -31.67 -1.69 0.97
C TRP A 199 -30.67 -1.33 2.08
N ARG A 200 -31.12 -0.78 3.22
CA ARG A 200 -30.27 -0.63 4.41
C ARG A 200 -29.85 -1.98 4.98
N VAL A 201 -30.78 -2.94 5.05
CA VAL A 201 -30.44 -4.32 5.42
C VAL A 201 -29.46 -4.93 4.41
N ALA A 202 -29.68 -4.71 3.11
CA ALA A 202 -28.76 -5.18 2.08
C ALA A 202 -27.35 -4.58 2.24
N TRP A 203 -27.23 -3.30 2.57
CA TRP A 203 -25.95 -2.64 2.87
C TRP A 203 -25.20 -3.32 4.03
N ASP A 204 -25.88 -3.59 5.14
CA ASP A 204 -25.23 -4.26 6.29
C ASP A 204 -24.80 -5.69 5.96
N VAL A 205 -25.57 -6.39 5.13
CA VAL A 205 -25.22 -7.72 4.63
C VAL A 205 -24.03 -7.66 3.66
N TRP A 206 -24.00 -6.67 2.77
CA TRP A 206 -22.87 -6.44 1.87
C TRP A 206 -21.58 -6.27 2.67
N GLU A 207 -21.59 -5.38 3.67
CA GLU A 207 -20.41 -5.18 4.53
C GLU A 207 -20.03 -6.44 5.30
N ALA A 208 -21.00 -7.15 5.86
CA ALA A 208 -20.74 -8.38 6.59
C ALA A 208 -20.09 -9.47 5.70
N ILE A 209 -20.48 -9.55 4.42
CA ILE A 209 -19.83 -10.44 3.45
C ILE A 209 -18.39 -9.97 3.20
N GLY A 210 -18.16 -8.69 2.95
CA GLY A 210 -16.80 -8.16 2.71
C GLY A 210 -15.84 -8.38 3.88
N LEU A 211 -16.28 -8.09 5.10
CA LEU A 211 -15.51 -8.35 6.32
C LEU A 211 -15.31 -9.85 6.55
N GLY A 212 -16.31 -10.67 6.24
CA GLY A 212 -16.22 -12.13 6.33
C GLY A 212 -15.16 -12.72 5.39
N ILE A 213 -15.09 -12.23 4.13
CA ILE A 213 -14.06 -12.66 3.17
C ILE A 213 -12.66 -12.31 3.69
N VAL A 214 -12.50 -11.14 4.29
CA VAL A 214 -11.21 -10.71 4.90
C VAL A 214 -10.84 -11.57 6.10
N ALA A 215 -11.81 -11.96 6.94
CA ALA A 215 -11.58 -12.81 8.10
C ALA A 215 -11.14 -14.23 7.72
N GLU A 216 -11.84 -14.87 6.77
CA GLU A 216 -11.50 -16.23 6.29
C GLU A 216 -10.11 -16.29 5.66
N ALA A 217 -9.73 -15.23 4.92
CA ALA A 217 -8.41 -15.13 4.31
C ALA A 217 -7.27 -14.94 5.33
N ASN A 218 -7.57 -14.42 6.53
CA ASN A 218 -6.59 -14.32 7.60
C ASN A 218 -6.39 -15.67 8.32
N GLU A 219 -7.47 -16.41 8.58
CA GLU A 219 -7.42 -17.72 9.24
C GLU A 219 -6.63 -18.75 8.41
N SER A 220 -6.82 -18.75 7.09
CA SER A 220 -6.10 -19.65 6.18
C SER A 220 -4.60 -19.32 6.02
N GLY A 221 -4.17 -18.11 6.38
CA GLY A 221 -2.76 -17.68 6.32
C GLY A 221 -1.91 -18.13 7.51
N ASP A 222 -2.49 -18.27 8.70
CA ASP A 222 -1.75 -18.64 9.92
C ASP A 222 -1.28 -20.12 9.89
N ASP A 223 -2.05 -21.01 9.24
CA ASP A 223 -1.67 -22.42 9.07
C ASP A 223 -0.47 -22.61 8.12
N ALA A 224 -0.29 -21.71 7.15
CA ALA A 224 0.86 -21.72 6.23
C ALA A 224 2.11 -21.08 6.85
N ALA A 225 1.94 -20.05 7.70
CA ALA A 225 3.03 -19.34 8.37
C ALA A 225 3.68 -20.13 9.52
N GLY A 226 3.03 -21.18 10.04
CA GLY A 226 3.50 -22.01 11.14
C GLY A 226 4.77 -22.83 10.90
N LYS A 227 5.32 -22.85 9.68
CA LYS A 227 6.57 -23.59 9.34
C LYS A 227 7.80 -22.71 9.08
N GLY A 228 7.70 -21.39 9.19
CA GLY A 228 8.75 -20.47 8.77
C GLY A 228 9.16 -19.44 9.84
N ARG A 229 9.54 -19.87 11.05
CA ARG A 229 10.16 -18.95 12.03
C ARG A 229 11.16 -19.68 12.91
N THR A 230 12.45 -19.47 12.63
CA THR A 230 13.45 -18.90 13.57
C THR A 230 14.81 -18.87 12.88
N ASN A 231 15.35 -17.67 12.61
CA ASN A 231 16.69 -17.30 13.06
C ASN A 231 16.94 -15.81 12.85
N GLY A 232 17.35 -15.15 13.92
CA GLY A 232 17.82 -13.77 13.89
C GLY A 232 19.19 -13.69 13.21
N GLY A 233 19.25 -12.91 12.15
CA GLY A 233 20.47 -12.43 11.52
C GLY A 233 20.16 -11.08 10.89
N GLY A 234 20.79 -10.00 11.36
CA GLY A 234 20.55 -8.67 10.84
C GLY A 234 21.16 -8.49 9.45
N SER A 235 20.34 -8.17 8.46
CA SER A 235 20.71 -7.45 7.24
C SER A 235 19.44 -7.10 6.44
N SER A 236 19.49 -6.03 5.64
CA SER A 236 18.54 -5.59 4.59
C SER A 236 17.05 -5.37 4.95
N ALA A 237 16.35 -6.34 5.54
CA ALA A 237 14.92 -6.25 5.88
C ALA A 237 14.60 -5.16 6.93
N GLY A 238 15.56 -4.88 7.82
CA GLY A 238 15.45 -3.80 8.81
C GLY A 238 15.41 -2.39 8.21
N ALA A 239 15.96 -2.19 7.00
CA ALA A 239 15.96 -0.89 6.33
C ALA A 239 14.58 -0.57 5.74
N ALA A 240 13.91 -1.53 5.09
CA ALA A 240 12.56 -1.35 4.56
C ALA A 240 11.50 -1.19 5.66
N VAL A 241 11.62 -1.95 6.76
CA VAL A 241 10.78 -1.78 7.97
C VAL A 241 11.08 -0.45 8.67
N GLY A 242 12.34 -0.02 8.73
CA GLY A 242 12.72 1.29 9.25
C GLY A 242 12.23 2.46 8.38
N MET A 243 12.18 2.27 7.06
CA MET A 243 11.70 3.24 6.07
C MET A 243 10.20 3.49 6.23
N LEU A 244 9.40 2.43 6.32
CA LEU A 244 7.96 2.55 6.59
C LEU A 244 7.68 3.08 8.00
N LYS A 245 8.45 2.70 9.03
CA LYS A 245 8.32 3.24 10.40
C LYS A 245 8.63 4.74 10.51
N ARG A 246 9.56 5.27 9.72
CA ARG A 246 9.84 6.72 9.70
C ARG A 246 8.75 7.49 8.97
N SER A 247 8.34 7.04 7.78
CA SER A 247 7.28 7.70 7.01
C SER A 247 5.86 7.50 7.60
N ALA A 248 5.66 6.53 8.51
CA ALA A 248 4.40 6.32 9.23
C ALA A 248 4.30 7.10 10.56
N SER A 249 5.35 7.77 11.03
CA SER A 249 5.37 8.47 12.33
C SER A 249 4.69 9.85 12.33
N GLY A 250 4.09 10.28 11.21
CA GLY A 250 3.30 11.50 11.12
C GLY A 250 1.88 11.33 11.68
N HIS A 251 1.33 12.38 12.29
CA HIS A 251 0.08 12.40 13.06
C HIS A 251 -1.22 12.06 12.28
N GLY A 252 -1.16 11.66 10.99
CA GLY A 252 -2.33 11.45 10.13
C GLY A 252 -2.63 10.00 9.69
N SER A 253 -1.99 8.99 10.29
CA SER A 253 -2.11 7.58 9.88
C SER A 253 -3.38 6.86 10.38
N GLN A 254 -4.58 7.45 10.32
CA GLN A 254 -5.77 6.88 10.96
C GLN A 254 -6.72 6.05 10.07
N LEU A 255 -6.65 6.13 8.73
CA LEU A 255 -7.62 5.41 7.87
C LEU A 255 -7.08 4.13 7.24
N ILE A 256 -5.79 4.09 6.94
CA ILE A 256 -5.12 2.90 6.43
C ILE A 256 -3.84 2.75 7.25
N GLU A 257 -3.93 1.99 8.33
CA GLU A 257 -2.74 1.54 9.05
C GLU A 257 -2.00 0.54 8.16
N VAL A 258 -1.14 1.08 7.29
CA VAL A 258 -0.30 0.30 6.36
C VAL A 258 0.52 -0.77 7.10
N GLU A 259 0.80 -0.55 8.40
CA GLU A 259 1.49 -1.49 9.29
C GLU A 259 0.69 -2.75 9.63
N LYS A 260 -0.65 -2.73 9.49
CA LYS A 260 -1.53 -3.89 9.70
C LYS A 260 -1.95 -4.59 8.39
N LEU A 261 -1.60 -4.02 7.24
CA LEU A 261 -1.96 -4.59 5.95
C LEU A 261 -1.16 -5.88 5.70
N ARG A 262 -1.86 -7.02 5.68
CA ARG A 262 -1.30 -8.32 5.29
C ARG A 262 -1.87 -8.73 3.94
N LEU A 263 -1.08 -9.47 3.16
CA LEU A 263 -1.54 -10.07 1.91
C LEU A 263 -2.58 -11.15 2.26
N LEU A 264 -3.81 -10.95 1.80
CA LEU A 264 -4.91 -11.88 2.03
C LEU A 264 -4.90 -12.93 0.93
N HIS A 265 -5.08 -14.20 1.26
CA HIS A 265 -5.16 -15.31 0.32
C HIS A 265 -6.46 -16.07 0.54
N GLY A 266 -7.21 -16.38 -0.51
CA GLY A 266 -8.45 -17.14 -0.34
C GLY A 266 -9.00 -17.74 -1.62
N THR A 267 -10.15 -18.38 -1.54
CA THR A 267 -10.72 -19.22 -2.61
C THR A 267 -11.62 -18.48 -3.62
N PHE A 268 -12.04 -17.25 -3.30
CA PHE A 268 -12.92 -16.45 -4.17
C PHE A 268 -12.24 -16.07 -5.50
N PRO A 269 -12.88 -16.35 -6.65
CA PRO A 269 -12.35 -15.94 -7.94
C PRO A 269 -12.55 -14.44 -8.20
N GLN A 270 -11.64 -13.86 -8.97
CA GLN A 270 -11.63 -12.44 -9.37
C GLN A 270 -12.98 -11.96 -9.90
N ALA A 271 -13.60 -12.72 -10.81
CA ALA A 271 -14.90 -12.38 -11.38
C ALA A 271 -16.01 -12.23 -10.32
N THR A 272 -15.98 -13.04 -9.26
CA THR A 272 -16.94 -12.97 -8.15
C THR A 272 -16.70 -11.73 -7.30
N LEU A 273 -15.43 -11.38 -7.04
CA LEU A 273 -15.08 -10.15 -6.32
C LEU A 273 -15.51 -8.90 -7.10
N VAL A 274 -15.34 -8.89 -8.43
CA VAL A 274 -15.83 -7.79 -9.28
C VAL A 274 -17.35 -7.66 -9.20
N GLN A 275 -18.08 -8.78 -9.21
CA GLN A 275 -19.54 -8.74 -9.03
C GLN A 275 -19.90 -8.21 -7.64
N TYR A 276 -19.16 -8.60 -6.61
CA TYR A 276 -19.35 -8.14 -5.25
C TYR A 276 -19.10 -6.62 -5.10
N ALA A 277 -18.03 -6.07 -5.69
CA ALA A 277 -17.78 -4.62 -5.68
C ALA A 277 -18.95 -3.86 -6.34
N ASN A 278 -19.40 -4.33 -7.50
CA ASN A 278 -20.49 -3.69 -8.24
C ASN A 278 -21.87 -3.82 -7.56
N LEU A 279 -22.04 -4.68 -6.55
CA LEU A 279 -23.26 -4.66 -5.74
C LEU A 279 -23.44 -3.31 -5.07
N PHE A 280 -22.34 -2.73 -4.56
CA PHE A 280 -22.40 -1.47 -3.84
C PHE A 280 -23.01 -0.35 -4.69
N THR A 281 -22.68 -0.25 -5.97
CA THR A 281 -23.24 0.79 -6.85
C THR A 281 -24.76 0.68 -6.95
N ASP A 282 -25.27 -0.56 -7.05
CA ASP A 282 -26.72 -0.80 -7.10
C ASP A 282 -27.40 -0.54 -5.73
N ILE A 283 -26.70 -0.78 -4.61
CA ILE A 283 -27.21 -0.47 -3.28
C ILE A 283 -27.25 1.05 -3.06
N HIS A 284 -26.13 1.73 -3.34
CA HIS A 284 -25.93 3.16 -3.09
C HIS A 284 -26.95 4.04 -3.80
N ASP A 285 -27.37 3.69 -5.01
CA ASP A 285 -28.35 4.45 -5.77
C ASP A 285 -29.66 4.68 -4.98
N VAL A 286 -30.07 3.71 -4.15
CA VAL A 286 -31.27 3.80 -3.32
C VAL A 286 -31.00 4.48 -1.97
N ILE A 287 -29.86 4.19 -1.33
CA ILE A 287 -29.56 4.67 0.03
C ILE A 287 -28.76 5.97 0.07
N SER A 288 -28.47 6.56 -1.10
CA SER A 288 -27.64 7.77 -1.25
C SER A 288 -28.08 8.93 -0.36
N SER A 289 -29.38 9.08 -0.10
CA SER A 289 -29.94 10.15 0.74
C SER A 289 -29.54 10.04 2.22
N THR A 290 -29.22 8.85 2.68
CA THR A 290 -28.87 8.57 4.08
C THR A 290 -27.44 8.05 4.24
N PHE A 291 -26.67 8.01 3.14
CA PHE A 291 -25.29 7.58 3.13
C PHE A 291 -24.37 8.75 3.50
N GLY A 292 -23.78 8.70 4.70
CA GLY A 292 -22.93 9.76 5.24
C GLY A 292 -21.45 9.39 5.31
N LEU A 293 -20.70 10.19 6.06
CA LEU A 293 -19.26 10.02 6.25
C LEU A 293 -18.91 8.71 6.99
N PHE A 294 -19.79 8.26 7.90
CA PHE A 294 -19.58 7.03 8.67
C PHE A 294 -19.68 5.78 7.78
N GLU A 295 -20.71 5.71 6.94
CA GLU A 295 -20.89 4.64 5.96
C GLU A 295 -19.78 4.66 4.91
N LEU A 296 -19.33 5.85 4.48
CA LEU A 296 -18.19 5.98 3.58
C LEU A 296 -16.91 5.39 4.20
N LYS A 297 -16.64 5.62 5.48
CA LYS A 297 -15.48 5.03 6.17
C LYS A 297 -15.58 3.49 6.20
N ARG A 298 -16.77 2.93 6.46
CA ARG A 298 -17.03 1.48 6.42
C ARG A 298 -16.80 0.91 5.00
N LEU A 299 -17.31 1.57 3.97
CA LEU A 299 -17.09 1.23 2.56
C LEU A 299 -15.60 1.16 2.22
N LEU A 300 -14.88 2.25 2.51
CA LEU A 300 -13.46 2.39 2.18
C LEU A 300 -12.63 1.32 2.91
N ASN A 301 -12.97 0.99 4.16
CA ASN A 301 -12.30 -0.05 4.91
C ASN A 301 -12.45 -1.43 4.25
N VAL A 302 -13.68 -1.81 3.85
CA VAL A 302 -13.95 -3.10 3.18
C VAL A 302 -13.24 -3.18 1.84
N LEU A 303 -13.42 -2.18 0.97
CA LEU A 303 -12.82 -2.19 -0.36
C LEU A 303 -11.29 -2.17 -0.27
N SER A 304 -10.70 -1.31 0.55
CA SER A 304 -9.25 -1.22 0.71
C SER A 304 -8.64 -2.50 1.29
N SER A 305 -9.35 -3.20 2.18
CA SER A 305 -8.91 -4.50 2.70
C SER A 305 -8.91 -5.57 1.60
N LEU A 306 -9.97 -5.61 0.79
CA LEU A 306 -10.08 -6.56 -0.31
C LEU A 306 -9.16 -6.23 -1.50
N MET A 307 -8.64 -5.00 -1.63
CA MET A 307 -7.58 -4.68 -2.60
C MET A 307 -6.33 -5.55 -2.41
N LEU A 308 -6.12 -6.08 -1.20
CA LEU A 308 -5.00 -6.96 -0.83
C LEU A 308 -5.29 -8.45 -1.02
N TYR A 309 -6.47 -8.80 -1.54
CA TYR A 309 -6.94 -10.16 -1.66
C TYR A 309 -6.39 -10.87 -2.90
N HIS A 310 -5.80 -12.05 -2.71
CA HIS A 310 -5.27 -12.93 -3.74
C HIS A 310 -6.11 -14.20 -3.84
N THR A 311 -6.59 -14.48 -5.05
CA THR A 311 -7.23 -15.76 -5.34
C THR A 311 -6.20 -16.88 -5.39
N ASN A 312 -6.34 -17.86 -4.51
CA ASN A 312 -5.60 -19.12 -4.52
C ASN A 312 -5.98 -19.95 -5.75
N SER A 313 -4.99 -20.60 -6.35
CA SER A 313 -5.23 -21.49 -7.49
C SER A 313 -6.08 -22.69 -7.06
N ALA A 314 -7.16 -22.96 -7.79
CA ALA A 314 -7.89 -24.23 -7.65
C ALA A 314 -6.95 -25.38 -8.03
N ALA A 315 -6.93 -26.46 -7.24
CA ALA A 315 -6.11 -27.64 -7.50
C ALA A 315 -6.38 -28.17 -8.92
N GLY A 316 -5.39 -28.08 -9.81
CA GLY A 316 -5.49 -28.50 -11.22
C GLY A 316 -5.70 -27.39 -12.26
N ALA A 317 -5.75 -26.11 -11.87
CA ALA A 317 -5.81 -25.00 -12.83
C ALA A 317 -4.53 -24.91 -13.67
N THR A 318 -4.66 -24.77 -14.99
CA THR A 318 -3.50 -24.61 -15.88
C THR A 318 -2.74 -23.32 -15.55
N PRO A 319 -1.39 -23.35 -15.55
CA PRO A 319 -0.56 -22.17 -15.30
C PRO A 319 -0.90 -20.96 -16.18
N SER A 320 -1.47 -21.20 -17.37
CA SER A 320 -1.92 -20.16 -18.30
C SER A 320 -3.15 -19.40 -17.80
N LYS A 321 -4.14 -20.05 -17.17
CA LYS A 321 -5.32 -19.37 -16.61
C LYS A 321 -4.94 -18.55 -15.36
N TYR A 322 -4.05 -19.10 -14.54
CA TYR A 322 -3.43 -18.40 -13.42
C TYR A 322 -2.63 -17.14 -13.86
N ARG A 323 -1.96 -17.21 -15.03
CA ARG A 323 -1.21 -16.08 -15.60
C ARG A 323 -2.09 -14.96 -16.14
N THR A 324 -3.23 -15.29 -16.74
CA THR A 324 -4.19 -14.29 -17.20
C THR A 324 -4.85 -13.55 -16.02
N ASP A 325 -5.11 -14.26 -14.91
CA ASP A 325 -5.80 -13.68 -13.76
C ASP A 325 -4.85 -12.92 -12.78
N ASN A 326 -3.56 -13.28 -12.68
CA ASN A 326 -2.65 -12.76 -11.64
C ASN A 326 -1.26 -12.25 -12.10
N ILE A 327 -0.94 -12.11 -13.40
CA ILE A 327 0.46 -11.88 -13.84
C ILE A 327 0.65 -10.60 -14.71
N LEU A 328 -0.28 -9.64 -14.68
CA LEU A 328 -0.11 -8.34 -15.38
C LEU A 328 -0.14 -7.08 -14.50
N ASP A 329 -0.04 -7.22 -13.17
CA ASP A 329 -0.04 -6.11 -12.19
C ASP A 329 1.19 -5.18 -12.26
N LEU A 330 2.09 -5.42 -13.21
CA LEU A 330 3.14 -4.49 -13.59
C LEU A 330 2.62 -3.32 -14.42
N ASP A 331 1.74 -3.60 -15.39
CA ASP A 331 1.23 -2.62 -16.34
C ASP A 331 -0.27 -2.34 -16.18
N ASN A 332 -1.06 -3.35 -15.78
CA ASN A 332 -2.51 -3.27 -15.67
C ASN A 332 -2.97 -3.74 -14.29
N MET A 333 -3.87 -2.98 -13.65
CA MET A 333 -4.51 -3.43 -12.41
C MET A 333 -5.33 -4.70 -12.65
N SER A 334 -5.52 -5.50 -11.61
CA SER A 334 -6.46 -6.63 -11.69
C SER A 334 -7.91 -6.14 -11.85
N PRO A 335 -8.82 -6.94 -12.43
CA PRO A 335 -10.20 -6.51 -12.69
C PRO A 335 -10.94 -6.01 -11.44
N TYR A 336 -10.79 -6.70 -10.30
CA TYR A 336 -11.32 -6.25 -9.01
C TYR A 336 -10.69 -4.94 -8.56
N GLN A 337 -9.37 -4.80 -8.64
CA GLN A 337 -8.70 -3.56 -8.24
C GLN A 337 -9.22 -2.38 -9.05
N GLU A 338 -9.43 -2.55 -10.36
CA GLU A 338 -10.03 -1.53 -11.21
C GLU A 338 -11.47 -1.20 -10.77
N ALA A 339 -12.32 -2.20 -10.57
CA ALA A 339 -13.70 -1.98 -10.11
C ALA A 339 -13.75 -1.29 -8.74
N ALA A 340 -13.00 -1.76 -7.75
CA ALA A 340 -12.93 -1.15 -6.42
C ALA A 340 -12.34 0.26 -6.47
N PHE A 341 -11.30 0.49 -7.29
CA PHE A 341 -10.69 1.81 -7.44
C PHE A 341 -11.69 2.82 -8.01
N THR A 342 -12.49 2.47 -9.02
CA THR A 342 -13.51 3.37 -9.59
C THR A 342 -14.60 3.78 -8.59
N ILE A 343 -14.93 2.89 -7.66
CA ILE A 343 -15.88 3.17 -6.57
C ILE A 343 -15.22 4.08 -5.53
N ILE A 344 -13.99 3.77 -5.10
CA ILE A 344 -13.24 4.54 -4.10
C ILE A 344 -12.99 5.98 -4.58
N THR A 345 -12.67 6.18 -5.86
CA THR A 345 -12.43 7.51 -6.43
C THR A 345 -13.70 8.33 -6.60
N GLY A 346 -14.88 7.76 -6.30
CA GLY A 346 -16.16 8.43 -6.47
C GLY A 346 -16.49 8.71 -7.94
N THR A 347 -15.96 7.93 -8.88
CA THR A 347 -16.32 8.05 -10.30
C THR A 347 -17.70 7.47 -10.55
N THR A 348 -17.99 6.34 -9.91
CA THR A 348 -19.30 5.66 -9.95
C THR A 348 -19.49 4.88 -8.64
N PRO A 349 -20.32 5.32 -7.68
CA PRO A 349 -21.19 6.52 -7.67
C PRO A 349 -20.44 7.83 -7.36
N ASP A 350 -21.07 8.98 -7.62
CA ASP A 350 -20.52 10.29 -7.23
C ASP A 350 -20.62 10.51 -5.72
N LEU A 351 -19.49 10.35 -5.03
CA LEU A 351 -19.37 10.51 -3.59
C LEU A 351 -19.03 11.96 -3.19
N SER A 352 -18.89 12.88 -4.15
CA SER A 352 -18.48 14.27 -3.87
C SER A 352 -19.52 15.10 -3.11
N LEU A 353 -20.78 14.63 -3.08
CA LEU A 353 -21.88 15.26 -2.35
C LEU A 353 -21.75 15.14 -0.83
N ILE A 354 -20.97 14.17 -0.33
CA ILE A 354 -20.83 13.90 1.10
C ILE A 354 -19.76 14.84 1.69
N PRO A 355 -20.09 15.67 2.69
CA PRO A 355 -19.12 16.53 3.36
C PRO A 355 -17.97 15.71 3.98
N GLY A 356 -16.73 16.07 3.67
CA GLY A 356 -15.53 15.35 4.15
C GLY A 356 -15.17 14.09 3.33
N ALA A 357 -15.92 13.73 2.29
CA ALA A 357 -15.57 12.58 1.46
C ALA A 357 -14.27 12.77 0.67
N SER A 358 -14.03 13.97 0.14
CA SER A 358 -12.80 14.30 -0.59
C SER A 358 -11.54 13.98 0.23
N GLU A 359 -11.57 14.28 1.51
CA GLU A 359 -10.50 14.03 2.48
C GLU A 359 -10.23 12.54 2.68
N LEU A 360 -11.27 11.75 2.95
CA LEU A 360 -11.14 10.30 3.14
C LEU A 360 -10.68 9.61 1.86
N ILE A 361 -11.18 10.04 0.69
CA ILE A 361 -10.81 9.49 -0.61
C ILE A 361 -9.34 9.80 -0.92
N LEU A 362 -8.91 11.06 -0.73
CA LEU A 362 -7.50 11.45 -0.91
C LEU A 362 -6.56 10.62 -0.01
N LEU A 363 -6.93 10.44 1.26
CA LEU A 363 -6.13 9.65 2.19
C LEU A 363 -6.10 8.16 1.81
N SER A 364 -7.24 7.62 1.34
CA SER A 364 -7.33 6.21 0.95
C SER A 364 -6.51 5.92 -0.32
N VAL A 365 -6.68 6.73 -1.36
CA VAL A 365 -5.96 6.56 -2.63
C VAL A 365 -4.46 6.80 -2.46
N SER A 366 -4.05 7.79 -1.65
CA SER A 366 -2.62 7.99 -1.36
C SER A 366 -2.00 6.81 -0.58
N GLY A 367 -2.77 6.15 0.29
CA GLY A 367 -2.32 4.94 0.99
C GLY A 367 -1.90 3.80 0.04
N PHE A 368 -2.54 3.67 -1.12
CA PHE A 368 -2.22 2.61 -2.10
C PHE A 368 -0.82 2.74 -2.73
N ILE A 369 -0.21 3.93 -2.67
CA ILE A 369 1.16 4.18 -3.17
C ILE A 369 2.19 3.32 -2.41
N ARG A 370 1.91 2.97 -1.16
CA ARG A 370 2.83 2.22 -0.28
C ARG A 370 2.74 0.69 -0.48
N LEU A 371 1.70 0.18 -1.13
CA LEU A 371 1.44 -1.26 -1.26
C LEU A 371 2.56 -2.08 -1.92
N PRO A 372 3.27 -1.58 -2.96
CA PRO A 372 4.40 -2.33 -3.53
C PRO A 372 5.49 -2.66 -2.49
N PHE A 373 5.65 -1.82 -1.46
CA PHE A 373 6.65 -2.00 -0.41
C PHE A 373 6.17 -2.94 0.71
N VAL A 374 4.86 -3.02 0.97
CA VAL A 374 4.28 -3.97 1.92
C VAL A 374 4.58 -5.41 1.49
N ARG A 375 4.49 -5.70 0.19
CA ARG A 375 4.90 -7.01 -0.35
C ARG A 375 6.37 -7.32 -0.07
N LEU A 376 7.27 -6.35 -0.29
CA LEU A 376 8.71 -6.57 -0.09
C LEU A 376 9.05 -6.95 1.37
N GLN A 377 8.23 -6.56 2.35
CA GLN A 377 8.42 -6.95 3.76
C GLN A 377 8.16 -8.43 4.03
N THR A 378 7.34 -9.07 3.19
CA THR A 378 6.92 -10.47 3.38
C THR A 378 7.85 -11.48 2.70
N LEU A 379 8.80 -11.01 1.90
CA LEU A 379 9.72 -11.85 1.12
C LEU A 379 10.99 -12.20 1.93
N SER A 380 11.58 -13.36 1.63
CA SER A 380 12.92 -13.73 2.11
C SER A 380 14.00 -12.86 1.44
N ASP A 381 15.20 -12.75 2.02
CA ASP A 381 16.28 -11.91 1.46
C ASP A 381 16.68 -12.34 0.03
N ASP A 382 16.70 -13.65 -0.27
CA ASP A 382 17.00 -14.17 -1.61
C ASP A 382 15.88 -13.83 -2.62
N ASP A 383 14.62 -13.92 -2.17
CA ASP A 383 13.46 -13.55 -2.98
C ASP A 383 13.38 -12.04 -3.22
N LEU A 384 13.81 -11.23 -2.25
CA LEU A 384 13.86 -9.79 -2.33
C LEU A 384 14.83 -9.32 -3.42
N GLN A 385 16.01 -9.93 -3.49
CA GLN A 385 16.99 -9.65 -4.54
C GLN A 385 16.42 -10.03 -5.92
N SER A 386 15.74 -11.18 -6.03
CA SER A 386 15.13 -11.62 -7.30
C SER A 386 13.97 -10.74 -7.76
N ALA A 387 13.14 -10.27 -6.81
CA ALA A 387 11.99 -9.39 -7.09
C ALA A 387 12.41 -7.97 -7.51
N ARG A 388 13.62 -7.53 -7.11
CA ARG A 388 14.22 -6.26 -7.54
C ARG A 388 14.81 -6.35 -8.95
N LEU A 389 15.42 -7.50 -9.30
CA LEU A 389 16.25 -7.64 -10.49
C LEU A 389 15.51 -8.10 -11.76
N GLN A 390 14.30 -8.67 -11.68
CA GLN A 390 13.61 -9.20 -12.86
C GLN A 390 12.10 -8.85 -12.93
N PRO A 391 11.60 -8.35 -14.08
CA PRO A 391 10.17 -8.15 -14.32
C PRO A 391 9.36 -9.45 -14.59
N GLN A 392 9.88 -10.66 -14.35
CA GLN A 392 9.27 -11.86 -14.95
C GLN A 392 9.04 -13.03 -13.99
N THR A 393 7.87 -13.62 -14.18
CA THR A 393 7.32 -14.86 -13.61
C THR A 393 6.76 -14.69 -12.20
N GLY A 394 5.45 -14.57 -12.01
CA GLY A 394 4.51 -15.59 -12.45
C GLY A 394 4.76 -16.98 -11.84
N GLY A 395 5.64 -17.07 -10.84
CA GLY A 395 5.73 -18.23 -9.96
C GLY A 395 4.44 -18.36 -9.16
N MET A 396 3.96 -19.60 -9.02
CA MET A 396 2.69 -19.98 -8.37
C MET A 396 2.54 -19.51 -6.91
N GLU A 397 3.56 -18.89 -6.30
CA GLU A 397 3.66 -18.63 -4.86
C GLU A 397 3.89 -17.14 -4.48
N LYS A 398 3.93 -16.17 -5.41
CA LYS A 398 4.51 -14.83 -5.12
C LYS A 398 3.59 -13.59 -5.22
N GLY A 399 2.26 -13.68 -5.23
CA GLY A 399 1.34 -12.53 -5.03
C GLY A 399 1.39 -11.35 -6.05
N PHE A 400 0.61 -10.28 -5.82
CA PHE A 400 0.48 -9.04 -6.62
C PHE A 400 1.63 -8.06 -6.39
N THR A 401 2.12 -7.35 -7.42
CA THR A 401 3.24 -6.39 -7.29
C THR A 401 2.76 -5.00 -6.87
N TYR A 402 1.47 -4.71 -7.03
CA TYR A 402 0.78 -3.45 -6.82
C TYR A 402 1.35 -2.26 -7.62
N MET A 403 2.17 -2.53 -8.64
CA MET A 403 2.88 -1.49 -9.38
C MET A 403 1.91 -0.66 -10.23
N ALA A 404 1.04 -1.33 -10.99
CA ALA A 404 0.03 -0.67 -11.80
C ALA A 404 -0.93 0.17 -10.93
N LEU A 405 -1.36 -0.39 -9.80
CA LEU A 405 -2.20 0.31 -8.82
C LEU A 405 -1.51 1.54 -8.23
N ALA A 406 -0.25 1.42 -7.81
CA ALA A 406 0.49 2.54 -7.22
C ALA A 406 0.69 3.69 -8.22
N LYS A 407 1.07 3.39 -9.48
CA LYS A 407 1.19 4.39 -10.54
C LYS A 407 -0.14 5.09 -10.83
N ARG A 408 -1.23 4.32 -10.93
CA ARG A 408 -2.58 4.88 -11.14
C ARG A 408 -3.02 5.75 -9.96
N SER A 409 -2.69 5.34 -8.74
CA SER A 409 -2.98 6.08 -7.50
C SER A 409 -2.23 7.42 -7.48
N ILE A 410 -0.94 7.44 -7.82
CA ILE A 410 -0.14 8.67 -7.92
C ILE A 410 -0.81 9.67 -8.88
N GLN A 411 -1.17 9.24 -10.09
CA GLN A 411 -1.82 10.11 -11.08
C GLN A 411 -3.17 10.64 -10.57
N THR A 412 -3.95 9.77 -9.94
CA THR A 412 -5.29 10.13 -9.45
C THR A 412 -5.24 11.11 -8.28
N VAL A 413 -4.29 10.95 -7.35
CA VAL A 413 -4.10 11.89 -6.22
C VAL A 413 -3.84 13.31 -6.72
N VAL A 414 -2.99 13.48 -7.74
CA VAL A 414 -2.73 14.80 -8.34
C VAL A 414 -4.04 15.42 -8.86
N THR A 415 -4.82 14.67 -9.64
CA THR A 415 -6.10 15.17 -10.18
C THR A 415 -7.15 15.48 -9.11
N LEU A 416 -7.22 14.66 -8.04
CA LEU A 416 -8.15 14.90 -6.93
C LEU A 416 -7.71 16.12 -6.10
N PHE A 417 -6.40 16.30 -5.90
CA PHE A 417 -5.86 17.43 -5.18
C PHE A 417 -5.98 18.74 -5.98
N GLU A 418 -5.87 18.70 -7.30
CA GLU A 418 -6.23 19.83 -8.18
C GLU A 418 -7.69 20.28 -7.99
N LYS A 419 -8.61 19.33 -7.80
CA LYS A 419 -10.04 19.63 -7.63
C LYS A 419 -10.39 20.08 -6.20
N HIS A 420 -9.75 19.50 -5.18
CA HIS A 420 -10.17 19.65 -3.78
C HIS A 420 -9.12 20.29 -2.86
N GLY A 421 -7.88 20.49 -3.31
CA GLY A 421 -6.75 20.96 -2.51
C GLY A 421 -6.80 22.43 -2.10
N SER A 422 -7.81 23.19 -2.52
CA SER A 422 -8.06 24.56 -2.02
C SER A 422 -8.88 24.59 -0.73
N GLN A 423 -9.39 23.45 -0.26
CA GLN A 423 -10.19 23.35 0.96
C GLN A 423 -9.30 23.39 2.21
N ALA A 424 -9.64 24.23 3.20
CA ALA A 424 -8.87 24.39 4.44
C ALA A 424 -8.81 23.10 5.30
N SER A 425 -9.79 22.23 5.17
CA SER A 425 -9.86 20.96 5.91
C SER A 425 -8.74 19.98 5.51
N VAL A 426 -8.27 20.05 4.26
CA VAL A 426 -7.15 19.22 3.75
C VAL A 426 -5.84 19.52 4.48
N TYR A 427 -5.62 20.76 4.90
CA TYR A 427 -4.42 21.18 5.63
C TYR A 427 -4.60 21.07 7.14
N SER A 428 -5.75 21.51 7.67
CA SER A 428 -6.00 21.45 9.12
C SER A 428 -6.13 20.01 9.66
N GLY A 429 -6.58 19.07 8.83
CA GLY A 429 -6.73 17.65 9.18
C GLY A 429 -5.47 16.79 9.04
N GLY A 430 -4.31 17.36 8.68
CA GLY A 430 -3.08 16.58 8.49
C GLY A 430 -3.06 15.70 7.23
N ILE A 431 -4.00 15.91 6.30
CA ILE A 431 -4.17 15.06 5.11
C ILE A 431 -3.09 15.35 4.10
N PHE A 432 -2.74 16.64 3.90
CA PHE A 432 -1.66 17.02 3.00
C PHE A 432 -0.32 16.41 3.45
N GLU A 433 0.02 16.49 4.74
CA GLU A 433 1.22 15.83 5.27
C GLU A 433 1.18 14.31 5.07
N SER A 434 0.01 13.69 5.28
CA SER A 434 -0.17 12.25 5.09
C SER A 434 0.02 11.82 3.63
N ILE A 435 -0.47 12.62 2.68
CA ILE A 435 -0.25 12.40 1.25
C ILE A 435 1.26 12.46 0.98
N LEU A 436 1.96 13.52 1.40
CA LEU A 436 3.41 13.64 1.19
C LEU A 436 4.18 12.48 1.82
N ALA A 437 3.77 12.04 3.01
CA ALA A 437 4.35 10.87 3.67
C ALA A 437 4.12 9.55 2.90
N CYS A 438 3.07 9.45 2.08
CA CYS A 438 2.87 8.31 1.18
C CYS A 438 3.82 8.36 -0.01
N PHE A 439 4.10 9.56 -0.55
CA PHE A 439 5.06 9.77 -1.64
C PHE A 439 6.52 9.64 -1.19
N ASP A 440 6.85 9.98 0.06
CA ASP A 440 8.19 9.84 0.64
C ASP A 440 8.71 8.39 0.56
N VAL A 441 7.85 7.38 0.71
CA VAL A 441 8.24 5.96 0.70
C VAL A 441 8.95 5.57 -0.61
N PRO A 442 8.32 5.69 -1.80
CA PRO A 442 9.02 5.41 -3.05
C PRO A 442 10.18 6.38 -3.34
N MET A 443 10.05 7.66 -2.97
CA MET A 443 11.11 8.66 -3.19
C MET A 443 12.41 8.34 -2.45
N ARG A 444 12.30 7.89 -1.19
CA ARG A 444 13.42 7.49 -0.34
C ARG A 444 13.99 6.12 -0.72
N ALA A 445 13.12 5.21 -1.16
CA ALA A 445 13.54 3.89 -1.65
C ALA A 445 14.39 4.00 -2.91
N LYS A 446 14.03 4.89 -3.86
CA LYS A 446 14.74 5.12 -5.12
C LYS A 446 15.17 3.82 -5.82
N TYR A 447 16.44 3.42 -5.70
CA TYR A 447 16.98 2.21 -6.32
C TYR A 447 16.46 0.90 -5.70
N ASP A 448 15.91 0.93 -4.48
CA ASP A 448 15.25 -0.21 -3.83
C ASP A 448 13.76 -0.38 -4.25
N CYS A 449 13.26 0.45 -5.18
CA CYS A 449 11.91 0.28 -5.71
C CYS A 449 11.79 -1.04 -6.49
N PRO A 450 10.60 -1.67 -6.50
CA PRO A 450 10.35 -2.81 -7.38
C PRO A 450 10.55 -2.43 -8.85
N ALA A 451 10.90 -3.44 -9.67
CA ALA A 451 11.16 -3.24 -11.10
C ALA A 451 9.97 -2.59 -11.82
N PRO A 452 10.21 -1.67 -12.77
CA PRO A 452 9.16 -1.01 -13.54
C PRO A 452 8.45 -1.98 -14.49
N GLY A 453 7.29 -1.56 -15.00
CA GLY A 453 6.49 -2.33 -15.95
C GLY A 453 7.15 -2.48 -17.31
N LEU A 454 6.64 -3.42 -18.13
CA LEU A 454 7.19 -3.67 -19.47
C LEU A 454 6.79 -2.57 -20.47
N LYS A 455 5.56 -2.03 -20.35
CA LYS A 455 5.09 -0.95 -21.23
C LYS A 455 5.57 0.41 -20.76
N ASP A 456 5.50 0.64 -19.45
CA ASP A 456 5.98 1.87 -18.82
C ASP A 456 7.21 1.58 -17.96
N SER A 457 8.38 1.79 -18.58
CA SER A 457 9.69 1.61 -17.97
C SER A 457 10.06 2.70 -16.97
N THR A 458 9.20 3.71 -16.75
CA THR A 458 9.49 4.73 -15.74
C THR A 458 9.48 4.10 -14.34
N PRO A 459 10.55 4.30 -13.54
CA PRO A 459 10.61 3.74 -12.21
C PRO A 459 9.66 4.49 -11.27
N LEU A 460 9.09 3.77 -10.30
CA LEU A 460 8.06 4.30 -9.40
C LEU A 460 8.50 5.57 -8.67
N TRP A 461 9.75 5.63 -8.20
CA TRP A 461 10.30 6.79 -7.50
C TRP A 461 10.34 8.05 -8.36
N ARG A 462 10.53 7.93 -9.69
CA ARG A 462 10.60 9.08 -10.61
C ARG A 462 9.21 9.68 -10.82
N VAL A 463 8.22 8.81 -11.04
CA VAL A 463 6.80 9.20 -11.13
C VAL A 463 6.36 9.84 -9.81
N ALA A 464 6.72 9.23 -8.68
CA ALA A 464 6.43 9.77 -7.35
C ALA A 464 7.09 11.14 -7.13
N ALA A 465 8.38 11.31 -7.44
CA ALA A 465 9.08 12.58 -7.24
C ALA A 465 8.48 13.73 -8.09
N ASN A 466 8.16 13.46 -9.36
CA ASN A 466 7.56 14.45 -10.24
C ASN A 466 6.16 14.88 -9.75
N SER A 467 5.32 13.90 -9.39
CA SER A 467 3.98 14.16 -8.86
C SER A 467 3.99 14.80 -7.47
N ALA A 468 4.94 14.43 -6.59
CA ALA A 468 5.12 15.05 -5.28
C ALA A 468 5.52 16.52 -5.43
N MET A 469 6.44 16.85 -6.35
CA MET A 469 6.79 18.24 -6.65
C MET A 469 5.56 19.04 -7.12
N ALA A 470 4.78 18.49 -8.05
CA ALA A 470 3.55 19.14 -8.52
C ALA A 470 2.54 19.39 -7.38
N LEU A 471 2.35 18.40 -6.50
CA LEU A 471 1.50 18.51 -5.30
C LEU A 471 2.02 19.56 -4.33
N VAL A 472 3.33 19.64 -4.10
CA VAL A 472 3.93 20.64 -3.22
C VAL A 472 3.71 22.04 -3.77
N ILE A 473 3.96 22.27 -5.06
CA ILE A 473 3.73 23.58 -5.69
C ILE A 473 2.26 23.99 -5.59
N LEU A 474 1.34 23.07 -5.90
CA LEU A 474 -0.09 23.34 -5.80
C LEU A 474 -0.54 23.57 -4.35
N GLY A 475 -0.02 22.78 -3.43
CA GLY A 475 -0.31 22.88 -2.00
C GLY A 475 0.20 24.20 -1.39
N LEU A 476 1.40 24.64 -1.75
CA LEU A 476 1.98 25.91 -1.28
C LEU A 476 1.20 27.12 -1.79
N ARG A 477 0.73 27.08 -3.06
CA ARG A 477 -0.14 28.14 -3.61
C ARG A 477 -1.45 28.27 -2.82
N SER A 478 -2.06 27.15 -2.46
CA SER A 478 -3.25 27.13 -1.60
C SER A 478 -2.92 27.55 -0.16
N LEU A 479 -1.75 27.17 0.35
CA LEU A 479 -1.29 27.50 1.69
C LEU A 479 -1.06 29.00 1.85
N ASP A 480 -0.50 29.68 0.85
CA ASP A 480 -0.34 31.14 0.88
C ASP A 480 -1.68 31.85 1.11
N ALA A 481 -2.75 31.38 0.47
CA ALA A 481 -4.10 31.91 0.64
C ALA A 481 -4.70 31.61 2.02
N LEU A 482 -4.36 30.45 2.61
CA LEU A 482 -4.89 29.96 3.89
C LEU A 482 -3.98 30.25 5.11
N SER A 483 -2.78 30.77 4.88
CA SER A 483 -1.71 30.95 5.87
C SER A 483 -2.11 31.79 7.08
N ARG A 484 -3.07 32.69 6.91
CA ARG A 484 -3.59 33.57 7.98
C ARG A 484 -4.57 32.88 8.92
N ASP A 485 -5.26 31.85 8.44
CA ASP A 485 -6.35 31.18 9.16
C ASP A 485 -5.86 29.90 9.85
N LEU A 486 -4.68 29.39 9.47
CA LEU A 486 -4.12 28.15 10.00
C LEU A 486 -3.20 28.40 11.22
N PRO A 487 -3.29 27.56 12.27
CA PRO A 487 -2.34 27.56 13.37
C PRO A 487 -0.89 27.31 12.94
N ASN A 488 0.05 28.05 13.54
CA ASN A 488 1.49 27.95 13.22
C ASN A 488 2.09 26.55 13.42
N ASN A 489 1.55 25.74 14.33
CA ASN A 489 2.00 24.36 14.53
C ASN A 489 1.68 23.46 13.33
N ILE A 490 0.52 23.66 12.69
CA ILE A 490 0.12 22.93 11.49
C ILE A 490 1.00 23.37 10.31
N LEU A 491 1.20 24.68 10.14
CA LEU A 491 2.11 25.22 9.11
C LEU A 491 3.52 24.65 9.27
N THR A 492 4.05 24.64 10.50
CA THR A 492 5.37 24.07 10.79
C THR A 492 5.44 22.58 10.45
N GLY A 493 4.37 21.82 10.76
CA GLY A 493 4.25 20.40 10.41
C GLY A 493 4.28 20.16 8.90
N ILE A 494 3.53 20.96 8.13
CA ILE A 494 3.50 20.87 6.66
C ILE A 494 4.90 21.13 6.07
N TYR A 495 5.55 22.24 6.43
CA TYR A 495 6.88 22.55 5.91
C TYR A 495 7.93 21.53 6.35
N SER A 496 7.85 21.01 7.58
CA SER A 496 8.72 19.91 8.05
C SER A 496 8.54 18.68 7.16
N GLN A 497 7.30 18.26 6.89
CA GLN A 497 7.02 17.08 6.06
C GLN A 497 7.51 17.26 4.62
N ILE A 498 7.38 18.47 4.06
CA ILE A 498 7.96 18.79 2.74
C ILE A 498 9.48 18.58 2.79
N LEU A 499 10.17 19.21 3.74
CA LEU A 499 11.62 19.09 3.87
C LEU A 499 12.07 17.66 4.12
N ASP A 500 11.37 16.88 4.94
CA ASP A 500 11.67 15.47 5.21
C ASP A 500 11.54 14.59 3.95
N THR A 501 10.52 14.87 3.12
CA THR A 501 10.29 14.17 1.85
C THR A 501 11.42 14.46 0.86
N PHE A 502 11.87 15.71 0.77
CA PHE A 502 13.00 16.09 -0.10
C PHE A 502 14.35 15.65 0.46
N ASP A 503 14.56 15.67 1.78
CA ASP A 503 15.76 15.10 2.42
C ASP A 503 15.91 13.63 2.03
N GLY A 504 14.83 12.85 2.11
CA GLY A 504 14.83 11.43 1.73
C GLY A 504 15.16 11.17 0.27
N PHE A 505 14.68 12.03 -0.63
CA PHE A 505 14.91 11.92 -2.06
C PHE A 505 16.33 12.35 -2.48
N LEU A 506 16.79 13.50 -1.97
CA LEU A 506 18.10 14.07 -2.32
C LEU A 506 19.24 13.29 -1.67
N LEU A 507 19.01 12.68 -0.49
CA LEU A 507 19.95 11.86 0.26
C LEU A 507 19.42 10.41 0.43
N PRO A 508 19.24 9.66 -0.67
CA PRO A 508 18.74 8.29 -0.63
C PRO A 508 19.73 7.39 0.10
N GLN A 509 19.19 6.45 0.87
CA GLN A 509 19.98 5.42 1.57
C GLN A 509 20.27 4.20 0.66
N SER A 510 19.55 4.09 -0.45
CA SER A 510 19.72 3.02 -1.43
C SER A 510 20.89 3.30 -2.37
N SER A 511 21.61 2.24 -2.74
CA SER A 511 22.68 2.29 -3.73
C SER A 511 22.19 1.75 -5.08
N PRO A 512 22.63 2.31 -6.21
CA PRO A 512 22.32 1.77 -7.53
C PRO A 512 22.89 0.35 -7.67
N ASP A 513 22.12 -0.54 -8.30
CA ASP A 513 22.59 -1.89 -8.62
C ASP A 513 23.74 -1.85 -9.63
N ALA A 514 24.69 -2.78 -9.50
CA ALA A 514 25.85 -2.86 -10.38
C ALA A 514 25.51 -3.17 -11.85
N SER A 515 24.25 -3.55 -12.14
CA SER A 515 23.74 -3.81 -13.49
C SER A 515 23.25 -2.57 -14.23
N ILE A 516 23.05 -1.43 -13.54
CA ILE A 516 22.59 -0.18 -14.16
C ILE A 516 23.73 0.42 -14.98
N SER A 517 23.42 0.84 -16.21
CA SER A 517 24.43 1.45 -17.08
C SER A 517 24.83 2.85 -16.59
N SER A 518 26.04 3.30 -16.95
CA SER A 518 26.49 4.66 -16.63
C SER A 518 25.54 5.72 -17.20
N ASP A 519 25.04 5.50 -18.42
CA ASP A 519 24.13 6.43 -19.10
C ASP A 519 22.79 6.55 -18.36
N GLU A 520 22.24 5.44 -17.85
CA GLU A 520 21.00 5.46 -17.06
C GLU A 520 21.19 6.17 -15.71
N LEU A 521 22.37 6.05 -15.10
CA LEU A 521 22.72 6.75 -13.87
C LEU A 521 22.88 8.26 -14.10
N ASP A 522 23.43 8.65 -15.25
CA ASP A 522 23.53 10.07 -15.65
C ASP A 522 22.15 10.66 -15.90
N VAL A 523 21.26 9.96 -16.61
CA VAL A 523 19.85 10.38 -16.80
C VAL A 523 19.12 10.51 -15.46
N ALA A 524 19.35 9.58 -14.53
CA ALA A 524 18.77 9.68 -13.19
C ALA A 524 19.34 10.88 -12.39
N THR A 525 20.62 11.19 -12.58
CA THR A 525 21.28 12.35 -11.94
C THR A 525 20.76 13.66 -12.51
N ASP A 526 20.53 13.75 -13.82
CA ASP A 526 19.95 14.93 -14.46
C ASP A 526 18.50 15.16 -14.02
N PHE A 527 17.75 14.09 -13.80
CA PHE A 527 16.43 14.18 -13.18
C PHE A 527 16.51 14.71 -11.75
N ASP A 528 17.43 14.23 -10.91
CA ASP A 528 17.63 14.75 -9.54
C ASP A 528 17.91 16.26 -9.55
N ILE A 529 18.77 16.71 -10.47
CA ILE A 529 19.10 18.13 -10.65
C ILE A 529 17.86 18.93 -11.01
N SER A 530 17.05 18.45 -11.96
CA SER A 530 15.82 19.15 -12.38
C SER A 530 14.84 19.35 -11.22
N ILE A 531 14.61 18.31 -10.41
CA ILE A 531 13.72 18.38 -9.24
C ILE A 531 14.29 19.34 -8.19
N PHE A 532 15.61 19.32 -7.97
CA PHE A 532 16.27 20.25 -7.06
C PHE A 532 16.16 21.71 -7.52
N GLU A 533 16.38 22.00 -8.80
CA GLU A 533 16.25 23.35 -9.35
C GLU A 533 14.82 23.87 -9.29
N THR A 534 13.82 23.00 -9.54
CA THR A 534 12.40 23.33 -9.33
C THR A 534 12.11 23.63 -7.86
N PHE A 535 12.65 22.86 -6.92
CA PHE A 535 12.51 23.13 -5.49
C PHE A 535 13.07 24.51 -5.11
N GLU A 536 14.28 24.81 -5.56
CA GLU A 536 14.95 26.09 -5.27
C GLU A 536 14.24 27.30 -5.89
N THR A 537 13.56 27.10 -7.02
CA THR A 537 12.83 28.17 -7.72
C THR A 537 11.44 28.38 -7.12
N ASP A 538 10.67 27.31 -6.93
CA ASP A 538 9.24 27.39 -6.63
C ASP A 538 8.90 27.16 -5.15
N VAL A 539 9.75 26.47 -4.37
CA VAL A 539 9.45 26.14 -2.95
C VAL A 539 10.21 27.04 -1.98
N LEU A 540 11.47 27.35 -2.28
CA LEU A 540 12.35 28.14 -1.41
C LEU A 540 11.77 29.50 -1.01
N LEU A 541 11.08 30.17 -1.93
CA LEU A 541 10.46 31.47 -1.67
C LEU A 541 9.35 31.38 -0.62
N HIS A 542 8.59 30.28 -0.57
CA HIS A 542 7.57 30.08 0.46
C HIS A 542 8.19 29.78 1.82
N LEU A 543 9.32 29.05 1.87
CA LEU A 543 10.07 28.80 3.11
C LEU A 543 10.62 30.09 3.73
N GLY A 544 10.97 31.09 2.91
CA GLY A 544 11.47 32.38 3.38
C GLY A 544 10.41 33.34 3.92
N GLN A 545 9.12 33.01 3.85
CA GLN A 545 8.04 33.87 4.35
C GLN A 545 8.06 34.01 5.89
N LEU A 546 7.67 35.18 6.41
CA LEU A 546 7.81 35.54 7.83
C LEU A 546 7.07 34.60 8.81
N HIS A 547 6.01 33.91 8.38
CA HIS A 547 5.28 32.98 9.24
C HIS A 547 6.00 31.63 9.41
N VAL A 548 6.99 31.31 8.58
CA VAL A 548 7.79 30.08 8.66
C VAL A 548 8.88 30.29 9.71
N SER A 549 9.18 29.29 10.53
CA SER A 549 10.27 29.41 11.52
C SER A 549 11.66 29.43 10.87
N ASP A 550 12.60 30.15 11.49
CA ASP A 550 14.01 30.19 11.03
C ASP A 550 14.68 28.80 11.11
N ALA A 551 14.20 27.92 11.98
CA ALA A 551 14.67 26.55 12.10
C ALA A 551 14.45 25.76 10.80
N LEU A 552 13.27 25.88 10.18
CA LEU A 552 12.96 25.19 8.93
C LEU A 552 13.82 25.68 7.75
N VAL A 553 14.07 26.99 7.68
CA VAL A 553 14.98 27.56 6.67
C VAL A 553 16.39 27.02 6.87
N LYS A 554 16.87 26.97 8.12
CA LYS A 554 18.16 26.39 8.48
C LYS A 554 18.24 24.90 8.16
N ASP A 555 17.19 24.14 8.38
CA ASP A 555 17.12 22.71 8.07
C ASP A 555 17.22 22.47 6.57
N HIS A 556 16.54 23.27 5.74
CA HIS A 556 16.70 23.25 4.29
C HIS A 556 18.16 23.49 3.87
N ILE A 557 18.79 24.54 4.38
CA ILE A 557 20.20 24.84 4.10
C ILE A 557 21.09 23.66 4.50
N GLN A 558 20.83 23.02 5.64
CA GLN A 558 21.56 21.84 6.09
C GLN A 558 21.36 20.61 5.19
N ILE A 559 20.16 20.41 4.61
CA ILE A 559 19.90 19.37 3.61
C ILE A 559 20.80 19.60 2.39
N ILE A 560 20.84 20.83 1.86
CA ILE A 560 21.71 21.16 0.72
C ILE A 560 23.19 21.00 1.09
N CYS A 561 23.61 21.41 2.29
CA CYS A 561 24.98 21.21 2.78
C CYS A 561 25.39 19.74 2.90
N ARG A 562 24.43 18.84 3.18
CA ARG A 562 24.66 17.39 3.17
C ARG A 562 24.71 16.85 1.74
N ALA A 563 23.83 17.32 0.85
CA ALA A 563 23.77 16.94 -0.56
C ALA A 563 24.99 17.40 -1.38
N SER A 564 25.62 18.52 -1.00
CA SER A 564 26.81 19.05 -1.66
C SER A 564 28.11 18.30 -1.35
N ARG A 565 28.09 17.28 -0.47
CA ARG A 565 29.27 16.47 -0.16
C ARG A 565 29.68 15.63 -1.38
N LEU A 566 30.91 15.83 -1.87
CA LEU A 566 31.43 15.15 -3.05
C LEU A 566 32.12 13.81 -2.73
N TYR A 567 32.63 13.62 -1.52
CA TYR A 567 33.35 12.43 -1.11
C TYR A 567 33.15 12.10 0.37
N LYS A 568 33.40 10.83 0.73
CA LYS A 568 33.58 10.39 2.12
C LYS A 568 35.07 10.29 2.42
N SER A 569 35.50 10.84 3.56
CA SER A 569 36.87 10.66 4.06
C SER A 569 36.93 9.51 5.07
N HIS A 570 37.96 8.67 5.02
CA HIS A 570 38.11 7.52 5.93
C HIS A 570 38.19 7.95 7.41
N MET A 571 38.62 9.18 7.68
CA MET A 571 38.77 9.77 9.01
C MET A 571 37.42 10.15 9.66
N SER A 572 36.41 10.50 8.86
CA SER A 572 35.03 10.76 9.33
C SER A 572 34.24 9.49 9.68
N SER A 573 34.56 8.35 9.06
CA SER A 573 33.82 7.08 9.27
C SER A 573 34.03 6.47 10.66
N LEU A 574 35.10 6.83 11.37
CA LEU A 574 35.35 6.38 12.75
C LEU A 574 34.53 7.16 13.79
N ALA A 575 34.16 8.41 13.50
CA ALA A 575 33.33 9.23 14.38
C ALA A 575 31.85 8.79 14.35
N ASP A 576 31.35 8.31 13.21
CA ASP A 576 29.96 7.82 13.06
C ASP A 576 29.72 6.48 13.79
N ILE A 577 30.77 5.68 14.02
CA ILE A 577 30.70 4.43 14.82
C ILE A 577 30.59 4.75 16.32
N SER A 578 31.16 5.87 16.78
CA SER A 578 31.06 6.31 18.18
C SER A 578 29.73 7.00 18.54
N PHE A 579 28.95 7.47 17.55
CA PHE A 579 27.66 8.16 17.80
C PHE A 579 26.43 7.26 17.62
N SER A 580 26.60 6.04 17.11
CA SER A 580 25.51 5.08 16.86
C SER A 580 25.28 4.05 17.99
N SER A 581 26.07 4.11 19.07
CA SER A 581 25.80 3.34 20.29
C SER A 581 25.41 4.27 21.45
N GLN A 582 24.20 4.06 21.97
CA GLN A 582 23.58 4.67 23.15
C GLN A 582 22.86 6.03 23.01
N LYS A 583 21.63 5.98 22.46
CA LYS A 583 20.48 6.56 23.18
C LYS A 583 19.71 5.43 23.84
N GLY A 584 20.18 5.01 25.01
CA GLY A 584 19.55 4.01 25.86
C GLY A 584 20.05 4.20 27.27
N SER A 585 19.13 4.59 28.16
CA SER A 585 19.32 4.81 29.60
C SER A 585 20.31 3.84 30.26
N MET A 586 21.28 4.37 31.01
CA MET A 586 21.95 3.66 32.11
C MET A 586 22.40 4.68 33.17
N SER A 587 21.44 5.15 33.97
CA SER A 587 21.71 5.60 35.34
C SER A 587 21.70 4.36 36.25
N ALA A 588 22.82 3.65 36.35
CA ALA A 588 23.10 2.73 37.44
C ALA A 588 24.55 2.23 37.33
N LEU A 589 25.19 2.04 38.48
CA LEU A 589 26.53 1.46 38.71
C LEU A 589 27.68 2.47 38.76
N ILE A 590 27.56 3.44 39.67
CA ILE A 590 28.70 3.83 40.50
C ILE A 590 28.69 2.85 41.67
N ASP A 591 29.61 1.86 41.69
CA ASP A 591 30.40 1.61 42.90
C ASP A 591 31.52 0.55 42.74
N THR A 592 32.64 0.88 43.38
CA THR A 592 33.65 -0.03 43.98
C THR A 592 34.86 -0.56 43.16
N LYS A 593 35.95 0.23 43.30
CA LYS A 593 37.35 -0.12 43.68
C LYS A 593 38.32 -0.90 42.73
N GLN A 594 39.46 -0.21 42.53
CA GLN A 594 40.87 -0.65 42.73
C GLN A 594 41.42 -1.73 41.78
N SER A 595 42.63 -1.66 41.19
CA SER A 595 43.86 -0.93 41.52
C SER A 595 44.95 -1.13 40.44
N SER A 596 45.87 -0.17 40.36
CA SER A 596 47.33 -0.32 40.16
C SER A 596 47.94 -0.81 38.83
N ILE A 597 48.44 0.18 38.09
CA ILE A 597 49.75 0.32 37.42
C ILE A 597 50.78 -0.82 37.63
N LYS A 598 51.39 -1.32 36.54
CA LYS A 598 52.85 -1.58 36.46
C LYS A 598 53.37 -1.72 35.02
N ARG A 599 54.68 -1.53 34.91
CA ARG A 599 55.51 -0.98 33.83
C ARG A 599 56.53 -2.05 33.37
N LEU A 600 57.22 -1.81 32.23
CA LEU A 600 58.53 -2.39 31.78
C LEU A 600 58.45 -3.77 31.06
N ALA A 601 59.30 -4.18 30.11
CA ALA A 601 60.36 -3.58 29.27
C ALA A 601 60.87 -4.67 28.27
N PHE A 602 61.42 -4.23 27.13
CA PHE A 602 62.48 -4.81 26.26
C PHE A 602 62.93 -6.29 26.39
N ASN A 603 62.98 -7.04 25.27
CA ASN A 603 64.23 -7.45 24.57
C ASN A 603 63.98 -8.36 23.33
N GLU A 604 64.75 -8.10 22.27
CA GLU A 604 65.05 -8.98 21.12
C GLU A 604 66.38 -9.74 21.38
N PRO A 605 67.02 -10.53 20.46
CA PRO A 605 66.61 -11.21 19.20
C PRO A 605 67.19 -12.66 19.07
N SER A 606 66.94 -13.36 17.93
CA SER A 606 67.95 -14.05 17.06
C SER A 606 67.56 -15.43 16.44
N SER A 607 67.93 -15.57 15.14
CA SER A 607 68.40 -16.75 14.35
C SER A 607 67.44 -17.72 13.61
N ALA A 608 67.30 -17.47 12.30
CA ALA A 608 67.53 -18.32 11.10
C ALA A 608 67.30 -19.86 11.10
N PHE A 609 66.54 -20.38 10.10
CA PHE A 609 67.02 -21.22 8.98
C PHE A 609 65.89 -21.62 7.97
N ASN A 610 66.20 -21.46 6.67
CA ASN A 610 65.76 -22.15 5.43
C ASN A 610 64.49 -23.03 5.38
N THR A 611 63.57 -22.78 4.43
CA THR A 611 63.50 -23.35 3.05
C THR A 611 62.17 -23.02 2.36
N ARG A 612 62.19 -22.99 1.02
CA ARG A 612 61.16 -22.46 0.10
C ARG A 612 60.40 -23.61 -0.60
N ALA A 613 59.14 -23.31 -0.97
CA ALA A 613 58.19 -24.00 -1.88
C ALA A 613 57.18 -24.94 -1.18
N THR A 614 55.85 -24.93 -1.42
CA THR A 614 55.01 -24.31 -2.47
C THR A 614 53.52 -24.28 -2.04
N ARG A 615 52.86 -23.13 -2.28
CA ARG A 615 51.42 -22.84 -2.53
C ARG A 615 50.34 -23.90 -2.25
N ASN A 616 49.43 -23.62 -1.31
CA ASN A 616 48.12 -22.94 -1.50
C ASN A 616 47.16 -23.30 -0.34
N SER A 617 46.73 -22.32 0.47
CA SER A 617 45.57 -22.48 1.36
C SER A 617 45.10 -21.13 1.95
N VAL A 618 43.80 -20.86 1.77
CA VAL A 618 42.79 -20.48 2.77
C VAL A 618 43.23 -19.65 4.01
N THR A 619 42.60 -18.47 4.11
CA THR A 619 42.21 -17.68 5.30
C THR A 619 43.23 -17.03 6.25
N SER A 620 42.81 -15.84 6.69
CA SER A 620 43.18 -15.09 7.89
C SER A 620 44.45 -14.23 7.83
N THR A 621 44.24 -12.92 7.99
CA THR A 621 45.24 -11.95 8.49
C THR A 621 44.44 -10.87 9.21
N THR A 622 44.26 -10.94 10.54
CA THR A 622 45.16 -10.39 11.57
C THR A 622 45.64 -8.97 11.28
N LYS A 623 45.23 -8.07 12.17
CA LYS A 623 45.70 -6.69 12.36
C LYS A 623 47.22 -6.59 12.20
N THR A 624 47.64 -5.88 11.17
CA THR A 624 48.96 -5.28 11.07
C THR A 624 48.77 -3.77 11.05
N MET A 625 49.35 -3.07 12.02
CA MET A 625 49.49 -1.61 11.98
C MET A 625 50.45 -1.27 10.84
N GLY A 626 49.92 -1.12 9.63
CA GLY A 626 50.69 -0.98 8.39
C GLY A 626 50.25 0.27 7.63
N ARG A 627 51.24 1.12 7.30
CA ARG A 627 51.25 2.17 6.26
C ARG A 627 49.87 2.59 5.71
N MET A 628 49.46 3.82 6.06
CA MET A 628 48.42 4.55 5.33
C MET A 628 48.76 4.59 3.83
N ASN A 629 47.94 3.95 3.00
CA ASN A 629 48.03 4.05 1.56
C ASN A 629 47.50 5.43 1.13
N LEU A 630 48.41 6.40 0.99
CA LEU A 630 48.15 7.70 0.38
C LEU A 630 47.48 7.48 -0.99
N GLY A 631 46.22 7.91 -1.11
CA GLY A 631 45.40 7.74 -2.31
C GLY A 631 44.08 6.99 -2.12
N THR A 632 43.85 6.35 -0.97
CA THR A 632 42.59 5.64 -0.65
C THR A 632 41.67 6.38 0.35
N ASP A 633 42.08 7.55 0.86
CA ASP A 633 41.35 8.28 1.90
C ASP A 633 40.10 9.02 1.40
N VAL A 634 39.94 9.18 0.09
CA VAL A 634 38.85 9.97 -0.52
C VAL A 634 38.07 9.06 -1.46
N MET A 635 36.89 8.61 -1.03
CA MET A 635 36.00 7.81 -1.86
C MET A 635 34.94 8.74 -2.47
N PRO A 636 34.91 8.90 -3.82
CA PRO A 636 33.91 9.73 -4.47
C PRO A 636 32.51 9.17 -4.21
N LEU A 637 31.55 10.05 -3.98
CA LEU A 637 30.14 9.69 -3.92
C LEU A 637 29.60 9.58 -5.35
N GLY A 638 28.78 8.57 -5.64
CA GLY A 638 28.36 8.22 -7.01
C GLY A 638 27.51 9.25 -7.77
N ARG A 639 27.28 10.46 -7.23
CA ARG A 639 26.47 11.53 -7.85
C ARG A 639 27.22 12.87 -7.88
N GLU A 640 28.44 12.87 -8.41
CA GLU A 640 29.32 14.05 -8.41
C GLU A 640 28.67 15.27 -9.07
N LYS A 641 28.01 15.12 -10.22
CA LYS A 641 27.37 16.22 -10.97
C LYS A 641 26.32 16.93 -10.12
N PHE A 642 25.43 16.16 -9.49
CA PHE A 642 24.40 16.68 -8.59
C PHE A 642 24.99 17.40 -7.38
N SER A 643 25.98 16.81 -6.70
CA SER A 643 26.63 17.46 -5.54
C SER A 643 27.32 18.78 -5.90
N LYS A 644 27.90 18.90 -7.10
CA LYS A 644 28.46 20.16 -7.60
C LYS A 644 27.40 21.24 -7.78
N VAL A 645 26.22 20.89 -8.32
CA VAL A 645 25.09 21.81 -8.45
C VAL A 645 24.61 22.28 -7.08
N CYS A 646 24.44 21.37 -6.11
CA CYS A 646 24.08 21.73 -4.74
C CYS A 646 25.12 22.66 -4.09
N LEU A 647 26.42 22.40 -4.31
CA LEU A 647 27.50 23.26 -3.80
C LEU A 647 27.45 24.67 -4.37
N ALA A 648 27.19 24.81 -5.68
CA ALA A 648 27.00 26.10 -6.32
C ALA A 648 25.73 26.80 -5.80
N SER A 649 24.63 26.08 -5.60
CA SER A 649 23.36 26.64 -5.09
C SER A 649 23.52 27.25 -3.70
N LEU A 650 24.28 26.62 -2.80
CA LEU A 650 24.56 27.15 -1.46
C LEU A 650 25.14 28.57 -1.49
N LEU A 651 26.05 28.84 -2.43
CA LEU A 651 26.64 30.16 -2.58
C LEU A 651 25.65 31.15 -3.20
N LYS A 652 24.83 30.68 -4.15
CA LYS A 652 23.75 31.49 -4.76
C LYS A 652 22.69 31.93 -3.75
N LEU A 653 22.43 31.16 -2.68
CA LEU A 653 21.51 31.58 -1.61
C LEU A 653 21.92 32.90 -0.95
N CYS A 654 23.22 33.21 -0.92
CA CYS A 654 23.75 34.46 -0.36
C CYS A 654 23.96 35.57 -1.42
N SER A 655 23.76 35.24 -2.70
CA SER A 655 24.01 36.13 -3.85
C SER A 655 22.88 37.14 -4.05
N ASP A 656 23.23 38.30 -4.63
CA ASP A 656 22.32 39.37 -5.05
C ASP A 656 21.81 39.20 -6.50
N GLU A 657 22.13 38.09 -7.17
CA GLU A 657 21.70 37.81 -8.56
C GLU A 657 20.17 37.85 -8.75
N LEU A 658 19.42 37.32 -7.78
CA LEU A 658 17.95 37.21 -7.85
C LEU A 658 17.27 38.32 -7.06
N ASN A 659 16.51 39.17 -7.75
CA ASN A 659 15.92 40.41 -7.20
C ASN A 659 14.40 40.33 -6.93
N ASP A 660 13.79 39.17 -7.13
CA ASP A 660 12.42 38.86 -6.75
C ASP A 660 12.28 38.76 -5.22
N LEU A 661 11.16 39.25 -4.67
CA LEU A 661 10.82 39.20 -3.23
C LEU A 661 12.03 39.51 -2.31
N LYS A 662 12.57 40.74 -2.43
CA LYS A 662 13.82 41.16 -1.77
C LYS A 662 13.89 40.84 -0.28
N ASP A 663 12.80 41.07 0.46
CA ASP A 663 12.76 40.87 1.91
C ASP A 663 12.87 39.38 2.30
N VAL A 664 12.19 38.50 1.56
CA VAL A 664 12.21 37.04 1.73
C VAL A 664 13.61 36.51 1.47
N ARG A 665 14.23 36.94 0.35
CA ARG A 665 15.57 36.51 -0.01
C ARG A 665 16.65 37.07 0.93
N TYR A 666 16.48 38.30 1.43
CA TYR A 666 17.35 38.86 2.47
C TYR A 666 17.33 37.97 3.71
N ARG A 667 16.14 37.60 4.20
CA ARG A 667 16.00 36.70 5.35
C ARG A 667 16.66 35.34 5.14
N ILE A 668 16.41 34.69 4.00
CA ILE A 668 17.05 33.40 3.67
C ILE A 668 18.58 33.56 3.69
N ALA A 669 19.10 34.61 3.07
CA ALA A 669 20.52 34.85 2.97
C ALA A 669 21.16 35.13 4.34
N THR A 670 20.50 35.87 5.24
CA THR A 670 20.96 36.08 6.63
C THR A 670 21.07 34.76 7.40
N ILE A 671 20.12 33.84 7.23
CA ILE A 671 20.14 32.52 7.90
C ILE A 671 21.17 31.58 7.24
N ALA A 672 21.31 31.63 5.91
CA ALA A 672 22.21 30.78 5.13
C ALA A 672 23.68 31.13 5.31
N ALA A 673 24.01 32.43 5.34
CA ALA A 673 25.37 32.92 5.34
C ALA A 673 26.30 32.27 6.39
N PRO A 674 25.95 32.13 7.69
CA PRO A 674 26.84 31.49 8.66
C PRO A 674 27.12 30.02 8.32
N VAL A 675 26.10 29.27 7.90
CA VAL A 675 26.23 27.85 7.56
C VAL A 675 27.05 27.66 6.28
N VAL A 676 26.81 28.50 5.26
CA VAL A 676 27.53 28.48 3.99
C VAL A 676 28.99 28.84 4.20
N LEU A 677 29.28 29.91 4.95
CA LEU A 677 30.65 30.31 5.26
C LEU A 677 31.39 29.21 6.02
N ASP A 678 30.83 28.65 7.08
CA ASP A 678 31.46 27.56 7.83
C ASP A 678 31.79 26.36 6.93
N LYS A 679 30.87 26.00 6.02
CA LYS A 679 31.12 24.95 5.02
C LYS A 679 32.30 25.30 4.09
N MET A 680 32.37 26.54 3.59
CA MET A 680 33.49 26.97 2.74
C MET A 680 34.82 26.98 3.51
N ARG A 681 34.79 27.42 4.78
CA ARG A 681 35.94 27.37 5.69
C ARG A 681 36.46 25.95 5.82
N ASP A 682 35.57 25.00 6.07
CA ASP A 682 35.93 23.59 6.27
C ASP A 682 36.56 22.99 5.01
N ILE A 683 36.02 23.30 3.82
CA ILE A 683 36.59 22.84 2.54
C ILE A 683 38.00 23.42 2.34
N ILE A 684 38.18 24.73 2.55
CA ILE A 684 39.48 25.39 2.36
C ILE A 684 40.50 24.88 3.39
N LYS A 685 40.11 24.75 4.66
CA LYS A 685 40.96 24.21 5.73
C LYS A 685 41.36 22.77 5.44
N SER A 686 40.42 21.92 5.03
CA SER A 686 40.66 20.53 4.65
C SER A 686 41.60 20.42 3.45
N TYR A 687 41.45 21.29 2.45
CA TYR A 687 42.38 21.35 1.32
C TYR A 687 43.78 21.80 1.75
N ALA A 688 43.87 22.82 2.60
CA ALA A 688 45.13 23.36 3.10
C ALA A 688 45.87 22.40 4.05
N SER A 689 45.16 21.59 4.84
CA SER A 689 45.76 20.55 5.69
C SER A 689 46.27 19.37 4.87
N ASP A 690 45.56 19.02 3.79
CA ASP A 690 45.85 17.81 3.03
C ASP A 690 46.91 18.06 1.96
N ARG A 691 47.01 19.26 1.40
CA ARG A 691 48.00 19.62 0.37
C ARG A 691 49.45 19.33 0.80
N PRO A 692 49.91 19.70 2.02
CA PRO A 692 51.23 19.35 2.51
C PRO A 692 51.47 17.85 2.64
N LEU A 693 50.44 17.07 3.02
CA LEU A 693 50.53 15.62 3.21
C LEU A 693 50.82 14.88 1.90
N TYR A 694 50.32 15.38 0.77
CA TYR A 694 50.56 14.81 -0.55
C TYR A 694 51.91 15.24 -1.16
N GLY A 695 52.54 16.31 -0.66
CA GLY A 695 53.84 16.79 -1.15
C GLY A 695 53.83 17.07 -2.66
N LYS A 696 54.59 16.27 -3.44
CA LYS A 696 54.66 16.35 -4.92
C LYS A 696 53.61 15.50 -5.65
N LEU A 697 52.84 14.67 -4.93
CA LEU A 697 51.82 13.84 -5.55
C LEU A 697 50.59 14.70 -5.93
N PRO A 698 49.96 14.42 -7.08
CA PRO A 698 48.71 15.09 -7.44
C PRO A 698 47.61 14.72 -6.44
N LEU A 699 46.82 15.71 -6.05
CA LEU A 699 45.60 15.49 -5.25
C LEU A 699 44.55 14.75 -6.08
N PRO A 700 43.65 13.97 -5.44
CA PRO A 700 42.52 13.37 -6.13
C PRO A 700 41.72 14.41 -6.93
N ARG A 701 41.34 14.07 -8.18
CA ARG A 701 40.60 14.98 -9.09
C ARG A 701 39.45 15.70 -8.39
N ILE A 702 38.65 14.96 -7.64
CA ILE A 702 37.44 15.47 -6.98
C ILE A 702 37.72 16.56 -5.93
N ARG A 703 38.88 16.50 -5.25
CA ARG A 703 39.33 17.52 -4.28
C ARG A 703 39.72 18.82 -4.99
N SER A 704 40.44 18.69 -6.10
CA SER A 704 40.84 19.83 -6.94
C SER A 704 39.61 20.50 -7.58
N GLU A 705 38.62 19.72 -7.99
CA GLU A 705 37.35 20.25 -8.52
C GLU A 705 36.51 20.93 -7.44
N GLU A 706 36.40 20.35 -6.23
CA GLU A 706 35.67 20.95 -5.10
C GLU A 706 36.23 22.34 -4.76
N ILE A 707 37.55 22.46 -4.56
CA ILE A 707 38.17 23.75 -4.24
C ILE A 707 38.08 24.75 -5.42
N SER A 708 38.18 24.26 -6.65
CA SER A 708 38.05 25.10 -7.84
C SER A 708 36.65 25.74 -7.92
N ILE A 709 35.59 24.96 -7.67
CA ILE A 709 34.21 25.44 -7.63
C ILE A 709 34.02 26.47 -6.51
N VAL A 710 34.55 26.19 -5.31
CA VAL A 710 34.45 27.12 -4.18
C VAL A 710 35.16 28.44 -4.49
N LEU A 711 36.40 28.40 -4.94
CA LEU A 711 37.18 29.61 -5.22
C LEU A 711 36.62 30.41 -6.40
N SER A 712 36.15 29.75 -7.47
CA SER A 712 35.55 30.45 -8.61
C SER A 712 34.27 31.15 -8.20
N ASN A 713 33.39 30.46 -7.46
CA ASN A 713 32.13 31.05 -7.03
C ASN A 713 32.35 32.13 -5.97
N LEU A 714 33.31 31.99 -5.04
CA LEU A 714 33.65 33.05 -4.08
C LEU A 714 34.21 34.30 -4.75
N ARG A 715 35.00 34.14 -5.83
CA ARG A 715 35.51 35.28 -6.61
C ARG A 715 34.38 36.06 -7.28
N ASP A 716 33.37 35.34 -7.78
CA ASP A 716 32.27 35.91 -8.55
C ASP A 716 31.05 36.27 -7.66
N LEU A 717 31.10 35.95 -6.36
CA LEU A 717 29.98 36.13 -5.42
C LEU A 717 29.82 37.61 -5.02
N HIS A 718 28.71 38.20 -5.43
CA HIS A 718 28.23 39.47 -4.90
C HIS A 718 27.20 39.21 -3.79
N MET A 719 27.62 39.32 -2.54
CA MET A 719 26.72 39.17 -1.40
C MET A 719 25.73 40.33 -1.30
N ARG A 720 24.50 40.03 -0.88
CA ARG A 720 23.49 41.08 -0.62
C ARG A 720 23.96 42.05 0.45
N VAL A 721 23.63 43.32 0.23
CA VAL A 721 24.02 44.43 1.11
C VAL A 721 23.47 44.23 2.51
N GLY A 722 24.33 44.32 3.53
CA GLY A 722 23.95 44.24 4.96
C GLY A 722 24.34 42.93 5.67
N ILE A 723 24.39 41.81 4.95
CA ILE A 723 24.61 40.48 5.55
C ILE A 723 26.00 40.35 6.19
N LEU A 724 27.04 40.76 5.45
CA LEU A 724 28.41 40.71 5.97
C LEU A 724 28.61 41.64 7.18
N HIS A 725 27.95 42.80 7.19
CA HIS A 725 28.02 43.75 8.29
C HIS A 725 27.37 43.18 9.56
N GLU A 726 26.21 42.53 9.42
CA GLU A 726 25.48 41.86 10.50
C GLU A 726 26.32 40.71 11.09
N LEU A 727 26.93 39.87 10.26
CA LEU A 727 27.77 38.75 10.71
C LEU A 727 29.11 39.18 11.33
N VAL A 728 29.69 40.30 10.87
CA VAL A 728 30.88 40.91 11.50
C VAL A 728 30.51 41.52 12.85
N SER A 729 29.31 42.10 12.99
CA SER A 729 28.84 42.70 14.25
C SER A 729 28.52 41.67 15.34
N GLU A 730 28.12 40.44 14.97
CA GLU A 730 27.84 39.33 15.90
C GLU A 730 29.10 38.50 16.29
N ASP A 731 30.32 38.96 15.97
CA ASP A 731 31.61 38.27 16.24
C ASP A 731 31.76 36.87 15.58
N LYS A 732 30.83 36.45 14.70
CA LYS A 732 30.85 35.16 13.99
C LYS A 732 31.92 35.06 12.88
N ILE A 733 32.46 36.18 12.42
CA ILE A 733 33.43 36.28 11.30
C ILE A 733 34.90 36.46 11.74
N ARG A 734 35.21 36.68 13.02
CA ARG A 734 36.59 36.98 13.45
C ARG A 734 37.64 35.92 13.06
N GLU A 735 37.24 34.66 12.84
CA GLU A 735 38.15 33.62 12.33
C GLU A 735 38.25 33.52 10.80
N PHE A 736 37.32 34.10 10.03
CA PHE A 736 37.29 34.02 8.57
C PHE A 736 38.26 35.03 7.92
N CYS A 737 38.28 36.26 8.43
CA CYS A 737 39.14 37.32 7.91
C CYS A 737 40.60 37.23 8.40
N CYS A 738 40.86 36.58 9.54
CA CYS A 738 42.21 36.57 10.11
C CYS A 738 43.23 35.62 9.45
N VAL A 739 42.85 34.83 8.43
CA VAL A 739 43.78 33.87 7.82
C VAL A 739 43.87 33.94 6.28
N TYR A 740 42.88 34.49 5.55
CA TYR A 740 42.86 34.35 4.09
C TYR A 740 42.34 35.55 3.26
N PHE A 741 42.24 36.75 3.84
CA PHE A 741 42.08 37.99 3.07
C PHE A 741 43.28 38.91 3.24
#